data_AF-A0A182FQC5-F1
#
_entry.id   AF-A0A182FQC5-F1
#
_cell.length_a   1.000
_cell.length_b   1.000
_cell.length_c   1.000
_cell.angle_alpha   90.00
_cell.angle_beta   90.00
_cell.angle_gamma   90.00
#
_symmetry.space_group_name_H-M   'P 1'
#
loop_
_entity.id
_entity.type
_entity.pdbx_description
1 polymer ?
#
loop_
_entity_poly.entity_id
_entity_poly.type
_entity_poly.pdbx_seq_one_letter_code
_entity_poly.pdbx_strand_id
1 'polypeptide(L)'
;MYHSMKHQSLDAPVAVHRLPCIRSTSQGTQSDATSVTLRGVTRDLTGQFQCEVSEDAPLFHTDIRQARMQVVELPKEDPHMQLDKTHITTLDNFRAVCTVGTSFPAANITWYINSKRIHRTPYQRITYRSYEGTPTFSSLEMFPHSQVLLDIYQSMPPFHTSLTVMCEISILHIYTKSAQQRILVSDLVTTISPNLLGLDGSNNRRKNNGDPDNSPLTGGCPASDRGSRLLVVLLCLLFLCCSAAFSSSLPLVPLMPGELSAPVTIASFGYYMTKEVKYADKPFLTKQKAILEIFQHVHQAELHTHLWDEQKSFDLAAYKEHFTKPAVVDEFLRLYHHGMVPMEEIFAVYNEYHREQAVALFHLFYYAKDWDTFYKTMVWARFHVNEGMFVYAVTVAVLHRPDTQGIVLPAPYEIYPYYFFNDVVISKAQHYKMQGFHGMKKSADGVYSAYIPSNYTGYYVHTNAEQRVSYFMEDIGLNSYYYYFHADYPTWMGGKEFGLVKDRRGEFYLYQHQQFLARYYLERLSNDLGTIPTFSWYKPVVTGYYPYLRYYNGVPFPARENYHNGYMEKHTVVQEITDYERRIMEAIDYGFILLPDGTFVNITVPSGIEYLGNLIQSNADSVNQRFYGYLEKVAKFFLGGSFEMYNEFRAIPSVLERYETAMRDPMFYQFFKRIVGFYYRYLDTLPSYKYEEVNFPGVKVEQVEMDKLVTYFDNFDADITNAVDVEVFDESTMKAGEMKKFGKMAHYQGEDFVLYARMPRLNHLPFSFKLTVASDKPQKAVVVVFIGPKYDQYGNVYGVNANRENFFQLDHFLVDLVAGENVISRNSQDFSWFVKDRTTYFDLYKQVMKAFSGDYKFPIDMSEAHCGYPARLMLPKGKKGGMPFQFFFMVTPYHAPEVERFTGYDYTVSCGVGSGARYLDTLPFGYPFNRKIDEAAWFTPNMVYYDAMIYHKSETEVNSVFV
;
A
#
# COMPACT_ATOMS: atom_id res chain seq x y z
N MET A 1 -31.40 0.85 -39.35
CA MET A 1 -32.36 0.61 -40.46
C MET A 1 -33.63 0.03 -39.85
N TYR A 2 -34.71 0.80 -39.84
CA TYR A 2 -36.04 0.32 -39.48
C TYR A 2 -36.75 -0.07 -40.78
N HIS A 3 -37.09 -1.35 -40.96
CA HIS A 3 -38.05 -1.76 -41.99
C HIS A 3 -39.26 -2.40 -41.32
N SER A 4 -40.43 -1.82 -41.58
CA SER A 4 -41.72 -2.27 -41.10
C SER A 4 -42.08 -3.63 -41.73
N MET A 5 -42.46 -4.62 -40.92
CA MET A 5 -43.27 -5.74 -41.40
C MET A 5 -44.70 -5.57 -40.89
N LYS A 6 -45.62 -5.63 -41.85
CA LYS A 6 -47.06 -5.44 -41.72
C LYS A 6 -47.67 -6.52 -40.83
N HIS A 7 -48.68 -6.11 -40.06
CA HIS A 7 -49.66 -6.97 -39.42
C HIS A 7 -50.19 -8.05 -40.38
N GLN A 8 -49.89 -9.30 -40.09
CA GLN A 8 -50.73 -10.46 -40.41
C GLN A 8 -51.32 -10.96 -39.09
N SER A 9 -52.64 -11.13 -39.06
CA SER A 9 -53.38 -11.75 -37.96
C SER A 9 -52.84 -13.16 -37.73
N LEU A 10 -52.07 -13.35 -36.65
CA LEU A 10 -51.65 -14.67 -36.22
C LEU A 10 -52.79 -15.32 -35.45
N ASP A 11 -53.40 -16.31 -36.08
CA ASP A 11 -54.38 -17.22 -35.48
C ASP A 11 -53.78 -17.99 -34.29
N ALA A 12 -54.68 -18.58 -33.48
CA ALA A 12 -54.39 -19.34 -32.27
C ALA A 12 -53.25 -20.38 -32.44
N PRO A 13 -52.46 -20.66 -31.38
CA PRO A 13 -51.27 -21.51 -31.46
C PRO A 13 -51.59 -22.90 -32.02
N VAL A 14 -50.84 -23.30 -33.05
CA VAL A 14 -51.04 -24.55 -33.82
C VAL A 14 -50.76 -25.81 -33.00
N ALA A 15 -49.91 -25.74 -31.97
CA ALA A 15 -49.69 -26.84 -31.02
C ALA A 15 -49.16 -26.30 -29.66
N VAL A 16 -49.68 -26.85 -28.56
CA VAL A 16 -49.22 -26.52 -27.19
C VAL A 16 -48.60 -27.77 -26.56
N HIS A 17 -47.30 -27.72 -26.29
CA HIS A 17 -46.58 -28.80 -25.61
C HIS A 17 -46.64 -28.62 -24.09
N ARG A 18 -47.05 -29.66 -23.36
CA ARG A 18 -47.07 -29.65 -21.89
C ARG A 18 -45.68 -29.97 -21.36
N LEU A 19 -45.06 -29.01 -20.66
CA LEU A 19 -43.85 -29.25 -19.88
C LEU A 19 -44.24 -29.75 -18.47
N PRO A 20 -43.48 -30.67 -17.86
CA PRO A 20 -43.85 -31.29 -16.58
C PRO A 20 -44.00 -30.30 -15.41
N CYS A 21 -43.40 -29.10 -15.50
CA CYS A 21 -43.43 -28.07 -14.46
C CYS A 21 -44.43 -26.93 -14.75
N ILE A 22 -45.13 -26.93 -15.89
CA ILE A 22 -46.03 -25.84 -16.32
C ILE A 22 -47.35 -26.45 -16.82
N ARG A 23 -48.46 -26.19 -16.11
CA ARG A 23 -49.80 -26.52 -16.62
C ARG A 23 -50.29 -25.41 -17.55
N SER A 24 -49.91 -25.45 -18.83
CA SER A 24 -50.59 -24.64 -19.85
C SER A 24 -52.00 -25.22 -20.09
N THR A 25 -53.04 -24.42 -19.88
CA THR A 25 -54.42 -24.83 -20.17
C THR A 25 -54.64 -24.82 -21.67
N SER A 26 -54.90 -25.99 -22.25
CA SER A 26 -55.41 -26.16 -23.63
C SER A 26 -56.92 -25.87 -23.73
N GLN A 27 -57.49 -25.04 -22.83
CA GLN A 27 -58.89 -24.60 -22.87
C GLN A 27 -58.99 -23.14 -22.38
N GLY A 28 -59.32 -22.23 -23.30
CA GLY A 28 -59.86 -20.89 -23.00
C GLY A 28 -58.88 -19.70 -23.02
N THR A 29 -58.59 -19.19 -24.22
CA THR A 29 -58.50 -17.75 -24.59
C THR A 29 -57.93 -16.73 -23.58
N GLN A 30 -56.65 -16.82 -23.17
CA GLN A 30 -55.92 -15.69 -22.56
C GLN A 30 -54.48 -15.51 -23.05
N SER A 31 -53.98 -16.39 -23.93
CA SER A 31 -52.69 -16.22 -24.59
C SER A 31 -52.94 -15.89 -26.06
N ASP A 32 -52.24 -14.90 -26.59
CA ASP A 32 -52.30 -14.50 -28.00
C ASP A 32 -50.90 -14.56 -28.64
N ALA A 33 -50.73 -14.03 -29.86
CA ALA A 33 -49.47 -14.04 -30.58
C ALA A 33 -48.34 -13.23 -29.90
N THR A 34 -48.68 -12.38 -28.92
CA THR A 34 -47.75 -11.47 -28.23
C THR A 34 -47.69 -11.67 -26.73
N SER A 35 -48.64 -12.41 -26.15
CA SER A 35 -48.81 -12.58 -24.71
C SER A 35 -49.09 -14.04 -24.36
N VAL A 36 -48.38 -14.55 -23.35
CA VAL A 36 -48.55 -15.92 -22.87
C VAL A 36 -48.99 -15.88 -21.41
N THR A 37 -50.18 -16.39 -21.11
CA THR A 37 -50.69 -16.53 -19.75
C THR A 37 -50.34 -17.90 -19.19
N LEU A 38 -49.57 -17.93 -18.09
CA LEU A 38 -49.16 -19.15 -17.39
C LEU A 38 -50.08 -19.42 -16.18
N ARG A 39 -50.50 -20.69 -15.96
CA ARG A 39 -51.28 -21.11 -14.79
C ARG A 39 -50.52 -22.17 -13.98
N GLY A 40 -50.67 -22.12 -12.66
CA GLY A 40 -49.98 -23.04 -11.74
C GLY A 40 -48.49 -22.75 -11.61
N VAL A 41 -48.12 -21.46 -11.56
CA VAL A 41 -46.73 -21.02 -11.47
C VAL A 41 -46.17 -21.34 -10.06
N THR A 42 -45.08 -22.11 -9.99
CA THR A 42 -44.36 -22.44 -8.74
C THR A 42 -43.04 -21.66 -8.64
N ARG A 43 -42.42 -21.64 -7.44
CA ARG A 43 -41.14 -20.94 -7.20
C ARG A 43 -40.02 -21.37 -8.17
N ASP A 44 -40.01 -22.66 -8.55
CA ASP A 44 -39.02 -23.27 -9.45
C ASP A 44 -39.05 -22.72 -10.88
N LEU A 45 -40.11 -22.00 -11.25
CA LEU A 45 -40.22 -21.30 -12.54
C LEU A 45 -39.53 -19.93 -12.55
N THR A 46 -38.85 -19.55 -11.47
CA THR A 46 -37.98 -18.36 -11.48
C THR A 46 -36.71 -18.67 -12.29
N GLY A 47 -36.49 -17.95 -13.40
CA GLY A 47 -35.40 -18.26 -14.32
C GLY A 47 -35.38 -17.39 -15.57
N GLN A 48 -34.50 -17.73 -16.49
CA GLN A 48 -34.50 -17.12 -17.82
C GLN A 48 -35.49 -17.83 -18.74
N PHE A 49 -36.39 -17.05 -19.34
CA PHE A 49 -37.31 -17.51 -20.37
C PHE A 49 -36.80 -17.05 -21.71
N GLN A 50 -36.72 -17.99 -22.65
CA GLN A 50 -36.32 -17.77 -24.02
C GLN A 50 -37.56 -17.86 -24.91
N CYS A 51 -37.77 -16.85 -25.75
CA CYS A 51 -38.69 -16.89 -26.87
C CYS A 51 -37.86 -17.05 -28.14
N GLU A 52 -38.11 -18.11 -28.89
CA GLU A 52 -37.46 -18.42 -30.15
C GLU A 52 -38.49 -18.41 -31.27
N VAL A 53 -38.21 -17.65 -32.33
CA VAL A 53 -39.06 -17.58 -33.52
C VAL A 53 -38.20 -17.92 -34.72
N SER A 54 -38.55 -18.99 -35.42
CA SER A 54 -37.86 -19.46 -36.63
C SER A 54 -38.74 -19.27 -37.85
N GLU A 55 -38.17 -18.72 -38.92
CA GLU A 55 -38.78 -18.68 -40.25
C GLU A 55 -38.65 -20.04 -40.95
N ASP A 56 -39.56 -20.34 -41.88
CA ASP A 56 -39.57 -21.59 -42.65
C ASP A 56 -38.58 -21.53 -43.84
N ALA A 57 -38.39 -22.65 -44.54
CA ALA A 57 -37.51 -22.77 -45.68
C ALA A 57 -37.73 -21.65 -46.74
N PRO A 58 -36.68 -21.17 -47.43
CA PRO A 58 -35.33 -21.74 -47.50
C PRO A 58 -34.27 -21.05 -46.61
N LEU A 59 -34.63 -19.99 -45.88
CA LEU A 59 -33.65 -19.13 -45.19
C LEU A 59 -33.47 -19.41 -43.69
N PHE A 60 -34.41 -20.13 -43.05
CA PHE A 60 -34.37 -20.58 -41.65
C PHE A 60 -33.69 -19.59 -40.69
N HIS A 61 -34.11 -18.32 -40.73
CA HIS A 61 -33.64 -17.34 -39.76
C HIS A 61 -34.38 -17.55 -38.44
N THR A 62 -33.60 -17.70 -37.36
CA THR A 62 -34.13 -17.82 -36.00
C THR A 62 -33.74 -16.59 -35.20
N ASP A 63 -34.72 -15.84 -34.69
CA ASP A 63 -34.49 -14.79 -33.69
C ASP A 63 -34.80 -15.32 -32.29
N ILE A 64 -33.92 -15.00 -31.34
CA ILE A 64 -33.98 -15.48 -29.96
C ILE A 64 -33.95 -14.29 -29.03
N ARG A 65 -34.99 -14.14 -28.22
CA ARG A 65 -35.07 -13.12 -27.16
C ARG A 65 -35.19 -13.80 -25.81
N GLN A 66 -34.41 -13.32 -24.84
CA GLN A 66 -34.40 -13.86 -23.48
C GLN A 66 -34.75 -12.77 -22.47
N ALA A 67 -35.58 -13.11 -21.48
CA ALA A 67 -35.91 -12.25 -20.35
C ALA A 67 -35.97 -13.08 -19.06
N ARG A 68 -35.58 -12.49 -17.94
CA ARG A 68 -35.64 -13.17 -16.63
C ARG A 68 -37.00 -12.94 -15.98
N MET A 69 -37.72 -14.02 -15.67
CA MET A 69 -38.96 -13.97 -14.91
C MET A 69 -38.68 -14.35 -13.45
N GLN A 70 -39.22 -13.57 -12.51
CA GLN A 70 -39.17 -13.86 -11.08
C GLN A 70 -40.57 -14.08 -10.53
N VAL A 71 -40.81 -15.26 -9.97
CA VAL A 71 -42.08 -15.59 -9.31
C VAL A 71 -42.03 -15.01 -7.91
N VAL A 72 -43.03 -14.21 -7.54
CA VAL A 72 -43.11 -13.58 -6.22
C VAL A 72 -44.31 -14.11 -5.45
N GLU A 73 -44.07 -14.58 -4.23
CA GLU A 73 -45.10 -14.96 -3.27
C GLU A 73 -45.19 -13.90 -2.18
N LEU A 74 -46.34 -13.23 -2.10
CA LEU A 74 -46.59 -12.16 -1.14
C LEU A 74 -47.00 -12.72 0.23
N PRO A 75 -46.64 -12.06 1.34
CA PRO A 75 -47.12 -12.43 2.66
C PRO A 75 -48.65 -12.44 2.71
N LYS A 76 -49.23 -13.47 3.33
CA LYS A 76 -50.68 -13.56 3.57
C LYS A 76 -51.15 -12.74 4.77
N GLU A 77 -50.23 -12.49 5.71
CA GLU A 77 -50.48 -11.76 6.95
C GLU A 77 -49.83 -10.39 6.89
N ASP A 78 -50.49 -9.40 7.50
CA ASP A 78 -49.93 -8.07 7.68
C ASP A 78 -48.74 -8.10 8.67
N PRO A 79 -47.76 -7.19 8.54
CA PRO A 79 -46.60 -7.16 9.42
C PRO A 79 -46.98 -6.86 10.86
N HIS A 80 -46.37 -7.59 11.79
CA HIS A 80 -46.60 -7.45 13.22
C HIS A 80 -45.39 -6.82 13.92
N MET A 81 -45.61 -5.82 14.77
CA MET A 81 -44.53 -5.17 15.54
C MET A 81 -44.71 -5.37 17.05
N GLN A 82 -43.63 -5.75 17.73
CA GLN A 82 -43.54 -5.93 19.18
C GLN A 82 -42.51 -4.96 19.76
N LEU A 83 -42.86 -4.31 20.86
CA LEU A 83 -41.94 -3.49 21.65
C LEU A 83 -41.65 -4.17 22.97
N ASP A 84 -40.42 -4.08 23.45
CA ASP A 84 -40.03 -4.54 24.78
C ASP A 84 -40.55 -3.63 25.90
N LYS A 85 -40.64 -2.31 25.64
CA LYS A 85 -41.10 -1.28 26.58
C LYS A 85 -42.08 -0.33 25.90
N THR A 86 -43.18 -0.01 26.58
CA THR A 86 -44.16 1.00 26.13
C THR A 86 -43.91 2.38 26.74
N HIS A 87 -43.10 2.45 27.79
CA HIS A 87 -42.66 3.68 28.46
C HIS A 87 -41.13 3.66 28.58
N ILE A 88 -40.46 4.76 28.19
CA ILE A 88 -39.01 4.89 28.29
C ILE A 88 -38.62 6.25 28.88
N THR A 89 -37.48 6.31 29.56
CA THR A 89 -36.79 7.57 29.89
C THR A 89 -35.69 7.85 28.86
N THR A 90 -35.13 9.07 28.85
CA THR A 90 -34.04 9.46 27.95
C THR A 90 -32.74 8.67 28.16
N LEU A 91 -32.63 7.91 29.26
CA LEU A 91 -31.48 7.07 29.60
C LEU A 91 -31.73 5.57 29.39
N ASP A 92 -32.93 5.18 28.98
CA ASP A 92 -33.28 3.78 28.75
C ASP A 92 -32.94 3.31 27.33
N ASN A 93 -32.55 2.05 27.21
CA ASN A 93 -32.57 1.33 25.94
C ASN A 93 -33.97 0.78 25.63
N PHE A 94 -34.29 0.62 24.35
CA PHE A 94 -35.50 -0.07 23.90
C PHE A 94 -35.23 -0.93 22.66
N ARG A 95 -36.05 -1.97 22.50
CA ARG A 95 -35.98 -2.96 21.44
C ARG A 95 -37.34 -3.12 20.77
N ALA A 96 -37.38 -2.88 19.46
CA ALA A 96 -38.52 -3.14 18.61
C ALA A 96 -38.24 -4.34 17.69
N VAL A 97 -39.20 -5.26 17.57
CA VAL A 97 -39.13 -6.43 16.67
C VAL A 97 -40.27 -6.35 15.69
N CYS A 98 -39.96 -6.38 14.40
CA CYS A 98 -40.93 -6.41 13.30
C CYS A 98 -40.85 -7.77 12.60
N THR A 99 -42.00 -8.44 12.49
CA THR A 99 -42.15 -9.78 11.93
C THR A 99 -43.08 -9.75 10.73
N VAL A 100 -42.64 -10.33 9.62
CA VAL A 100 -43.38 -10.43 8.36
C VAL A 100 -43.59 -11.91 8.05
N GLY A 101 -44.80 -12.27 7.62
CA GLY A 101 -45.10 -13.64 7.16
C GLY A 101 -44.16 -14.11 6.05
N THR A 102 -44.18 -15.40 5.76
CA THR A 102 -43.36 -16.02 4.72
C THR A 102 -43.60 -15.36 3.36
N SER A 103 -42.54 -14.90 2.70
CA SER A 103 -42.58 -14.35 1.35
C SER A 103 -41.42 -14.88 0.50
N PHE A 104 -41.58 -14.80 -0.83
CA PHE A 104 -40.51 -15.10 -1.77
C PHE A 104 -40.49 -14.03 -2.86
N PRO A 105 -39.40 -13.26 -3.05
CA PRO A 105 -38.19 -13.22 -2.23
C PRO A 105 -38.47 -12.71 -0.80
N ALA A 106 -37.48 -12.84 0.08
CA ALA A 106 -37.58 -12.32 1.44
C ALA A 106 -37.86 -10.80 1.44
N ALA A 107 -38.67 -10.33 2.39
CA ALA A 107 -39.13 -8.95 2.42
C ALA A 107 -38.10 -8.01 3.04
N ASN A 108 -37.86 -6.86 2.41
CA ASN A 108 -36.96 -5.83 2.94
C ASN A 108 -37.68 -5.02 4.02
N ILE A 109 -37.11 -4.98 5.23
CA ILE A 109 -37.65 -4.21 6.37
C ILE A 109 -36.79 -2.97 6.60
N THR A 110 -37.40 -1.79 6.53
CA THR A 110 -36.77 -0.49 6.80
C THR A 110 -37.37 0.13 8.05
N TRP A 111 -36.55 0.68 8.94
CA TRP A 111 -36.98 1.27 10.20
C TRP A 111 -37.04 2.80 10.13
N TYR A 112 -38.06 3.37 10.77
CA TYR A 112 -38.28 4.80 10.91
C TYR A 112 -38.66 5.14 12.36
N ILE A 113 -38.22 6.31 12.84
CA ILE A 113 -38.65 6.88 14.12
C ILE A 113 -39.05 8.34 13.86
N ASN A 114 -40.27 8.71 14.25
CA ASN A 114 -40.85 10.04 13.99
C ASN A 114 -40.67 10.47 12.51
N SER A 115 -40.92 9.54 11.58
CA SER A 115 -40.76 9.70 10.13
C SER A 115 -39.33 9.90 9.62
N LYS A 116 -38.30 9.81 10.48
CA LYS A 116 -36.89 9.81 10.09
C LYS A 116 -36.40 8.38 9.88
N ARG A 117 -35.80 8.11 8.71
CA ARG A 117 -35.23 6.79 8.37
C ARG A 117 -34.00 6.49 9.24
N ILE A 118 -33.93 5.27 9.76
CA ILE A 118 -32.85 4.81 10.64
C ILE A 118 -31.84 3.98 9.83
N HIS A 119 -30.60 4.46 9.74
CA HIS A 119 -29.48 3.81 9.05
C HIS A 119 -28.49 3.19 10.03
N ARG A 120 -27.96 1.98 9.79
CA ARG A 120 -27.03 1.30 10.71
C ARG A 120 -25.87 2.22 11.15
N THR A 121 -25.68 2.35 12.47
CA THR A 121 -24.60 3.10 13.12
C THR A 121 -24.00 2.27 14.26
N PRO A 122 -22.78 2.54 14.75
CA PRO A 122 -22.15 1.77 15.84
C PRO A 122 -22.98 1.70 17.14
N TYR A 123 -23.82 2.71 17.39
CA TYR A 123 -24.63 2.85 18.61
C TYR A 123 -26.08 2.34 18.48
N GLN A 124 -26.36 1.50 17.48
CA GLN A 124 -27.65 0.80 17.37
C GLN A 124 -27.47 -0.54 16.66
N ARG A 125 -28.29 -1.53 17.03
CA ARG A 125 -28.20 -2.87 16.46
C ARG A 125 -29.47 -3.16 15.67
N ILE A 126 -29.33 -3.26 14.35
CA ILE A 126 -30.39 -3.76 13.47
C ILE A 126 -30.03 -5.18 13.07
N THR A 127 -30.70 -6.16 13.69
CA THR A 127 -30.59 -7.55 13.25
C THR A 127 -31.66 -7.83 12.20
N TYR A 128 -31.28 -8.58 11.18
CA TYR A 128 -32.16 -9.02 10.12
C TYR A 128 -31.91 -10.51 9.92
N ARG A 129 -32.97 -11.32 9.97
CA ARG A 129 -32.88 -12.73 9.66
C ARG A 129 -34.01 -13.08 8.70
N SER A 130 -33.61 -13.61 7.55
CA SER A 130 -34.49 -14.16 6.54
C SER A 130 -33.94 -15.52 6.11
N TYR A 131 -34.71 -16.59 6.30
CA TYR A 131 -34.44 -17.88 5.67
C TYR A 131 -35.55 -18.18 4.68
N GLU A 132 -35.21 -18.78 3.54
CA GLU A 132 -36.20 -19.16 2.55
C GLU A 132 -37.29 -20.07 3.15
N GLY A 133 -38.56 -19.68 3.02
CA GLY A 133 -39.69 -20.42 3.59
C GLY A 133 -39.98 -20.16 5.08
N THR A 134 -39.29 -19.21 5.71
CA THR A 134 -39.59 -18.77 7.09
C THR A 134 -40.06 -17.30 7.13
N PRO A 135 -40.80 -16.89 8.18
CA PRO A 135 -41.14 -15.48 8.38
C PRO A 135 -39.87 -14.62 8.47
N THR A 136 -39.89 -13.44 7.86
CA THR A 136 -38.76 -12.50 7.92
C THR A 136 -38.87 -11.69 9.21
N PHE A 137 -37.78 -11.57 9.96
CA PHE A 137 -37.76 -10.78 11.18
C PHE A 137 -36.62 -9.78 11.20
N SER A 138 -36.94 -8.58 11.67
CA SER A 138 -35.94 -7.56 11.99
C SER A 138 -36.13 -7.08 13.43
N SER A 139 -35.02 -6.86 14.13
CA SER A 139 -35.03 -6.24 15.46
C SER A 139 -34.17 -4.99 15.45
N LEU A 140 -34.73 -3.88 15.92
CA LEU A 140 -34.06 -2.61 16.16
C LEU A 140 -33.83 -2.46 17.67
N GLU A 141 -32.57 -2.46 18.09
CA GLU A 141 -32.17 -2.12 19.47
C GLU A 141 -31.48 -0.75 19.47
N MET A 142 -31.98 0.16 20.31
CA MET A 142 -31.40 1.50 20.46
C MET A 142 -30.81 1.70 21.86
N PHE A 143 -29.62 2.29 21.90
CA PHE A 143 -28.89 2.59 23.13
C PHE A 143 -29.01 4.09 23.51
N PRO A 144 -28.95 4.43 24.81
CA PRO A 144 -29.22 5.79 25.33
C PRO A 144 -28.26 6.89 24.87
N HIS A 145 -27.12 6.54 24.26
CA HIS A 145 -26.14 7.50 23.70
C HIS A 145 -26.09 7.52 22.17
N SER A 146 -27.07 6.93 21.49
CA SER A 146 -27.16 7.05 20.04
C SER A 146 -27.39 8.51 19.65
N GLN A 147 -26.49 9.08 18.84
CA GLN A 147 -26.61 10.44 18.31
C GLN A 147 -27.95 10.66 17.60
N VAL A 148 -28.52 9.61 17.00
CA VAL A 148 -29.84 9.64 16.35
C VAL A 148 -30.97 9.84 17.36
N LEU A 149 -30.91 9.16 18.52
CA LEU A 149 -31.89 9.34 19.59
C LEU A 149 -31.77 10.74 20.21
N LEU A 150 -30.54 11.21 20.46
CA LEU A 150 -30.30 12.55 20.99
C LEU A 150 -30.82 13.65 20.08
N ASP A 151 -30.57 13.54 18.77
CA ASP A 151 -31.10 14.45 17.76
C ASP A 151 -32.64 14.40 17.66
N ILE A 152 -33.23 13.20 17.78
CA ILE A 152 -34.69 13.04 17.83
C ILE A 152 -35.28 13.67 19.11
N TYR A 153 -34.64 13.51 20.27
CA TYR A 153 -35.06 14.16 21.51
C TYR A 153 -34.93 15.69 21.45
N GLN A 154 -33.85 16.20 20.85
CA GLN A 154 -33.60 17.64 20.70
C GLN A 154 -34.53 18.29 19.66
N SER A 155 -34.97 17.54 18.65
CA SER A 155 -35.90 18.01 17.61
C SER A 155 -37.38 17.81 17.95
N MET A 156 -37.70 17.17 19.09
CA MET A 156 -39.09 17.04 19.51
C MET A 156 -39.64 18.39 19.99
N PRO A 157 -40.85 18.79 19.54
CA PRO A 157 -41.49 19.99 20.03
C PRO A 157 -41.71 19.90 21.55
N PRO A 158 -41.62 21.03 22.30
CA PRO A 158 -42.10 21.04 23.67
C PRO A 158 -43.55 20.56 23.66
N PHE A 159 -43.93 19.67 24.58
CA PHE A 159 -45.23 18.98 24.69
C PHE A 159 -45.41 17.66 23.91
N HIS A 160 -44.46 17.19 23.09
CA HIS A 160 -44.55 15.86 22.46
C HIS A 160 -43.88 14.77 23.33
N THR A 161 -44.66 14.04 24.12
CA THR A 161 -44.16 12.99 25.05
C THR A 161 -44.23 11.58 24.45
N SER A 162 -44.20 11.46 23.12
CA SER A 162 -44.24 10.15 22.47
C SER A 162 -43.35 10.06 21.22
N LEU A 163 -42.70 8.92 21.08
CA LEU A 163 -41.96 8.49 19.90
C LEU A 163 -42.81 7.50 19.10
N THR A 164 -42.90 7.69 17.79
CA THR A 164 -43.54 6.71 16.90
C THR A 164 -42.47 5.92 16.17
N VAL A 165 -42.39 4.61 16.44
CA VAL A 165 -41.51 3.67 15.73
C VAL A 165 -42.35 3.03 14.62
N MET A 166 -41.79 2.96 13.41
CA MET A 166 -42.43 2.36 12.24
C MET A 166 -41.45 1.43 11.52
N CYS A 167 -41.89 0.22 11.17
CA CYS A 167 -41.22 -0.62 10.19
C CYS A 167 -42.00 -0.60 8.87
N GLU A 168 -41.30 -0.36 7.77
CA GLU A 168 -41.81 -0.40 6.41
C GLU A 168 -41.26 -1.65 5.71
N ILE A 169 -42.17 -2.44 5.15
CA ILE A 169 -41.90 -3.71 4.51
C ILE A 169 -42.08 -3.50 3.00
N SER A 170 -41.05 -3.86 2.23
CA SER A 170 -41.07 -3.78 0.77
C SER A 170 -40.63 -5.09 0.12
N ILE A 171 -41.34 -5.52 -0.92
CA ILE A 171 -40.92 -6.63 -1.79
C ILE A 171 -40.95 -6.10 -3.22
N LEU A 172 -39.75 -5.86 -3.78
CA LEU A 172 -39.58 -5.22 -5.09
C LEU A 172 -40.42 -3.94 -5.18
N HIS A 173 -41.08 -3.69 -6.30
CA HIS A 173 -41.99 -2.56 -6.52
C HIS A 173 -43.47 -2.93 -6.39
N ILE A 174 -43.79 -4.15 -5.93
CA ILE A 174 -45.14 -4.72 -6.01
C ILE A 174 -45.85 -4.85 -4.65
N TYR A 175 -45.12 -4.75 -3.54
CA TYR A 175 -45.70 -4.85 -2.20
C TYR A 175 -45.04 -3.85 -1.26
N THR A 176 -45.87 -3.04 -0.62
CA THR A 176 -45.45 -2.09 0.41
C THR A 176 -46.49 -2.07 1.53
N LYS A 177 -46.07 -2.35 2.76
CA LYS A 177 -46.90 -2.28 3.97
C LYS A 177 -46.06 -1.71 5.12
N SER A 178 -46.70 -1.16 6.14
CA SER A 178 -46.00 -0.68 7.34
C SER A 178 -46.73 -1.06 8.61
N ALA A 179 -45.98 -1.23 9.70
CA ALA A 179 -46.50 -1.38 11.05
C ALA A 179 -45.89 -0.29 11.93
N GLN A 180 -46.71 0.34 12.78
CA GLN A 180 -46.31 1.46 13.63
C GLN A 180 -46.76 1.24 15.07
N GLN A 181 -45.94 1.67 16.03
CA GLN A 181 -46.22 1.57 17.46
C GLN A 181 -45.69 2.83 18.16
N ARG A 182 -46.41 3.28 19.18
CA ARG A 182 -46.04 4.47 19.96
C ARG A 182 -45.37 4.07 21.28
N ILE A 183 -44.30 4.78 21.62
CA ILE A 183 -43.60 4.69 22.90
C ILE A 183 -43.79 6.02 23.63
N LEU A 184 -44.20 5.97 24.90
CA LEU A 184 -44.34 7.15 25.74
C LEU A 184 -42.99 7.48 26.40
N VAL A 185 -42.59 8.75 26.34
CA VAL A 185 -41.36 9.26 26.95
C VAL A 185 -41.72 10.01 28.22
N SER A 186 -41.21 9.54 29.36
CA SER A 186 -41.46 10.15 30.66
C SER A 186 -40.30 11.07 31.06
N ASP A 187 -40.55 12.38 31.14
CA ASP A 187 -39.61 13.35 31.72
C ASP A 187 -39.80 13.41 33.24
N LEU A 188 -38.99 12.68 34.00
CA LEU A 188 -38.91 12.83 35.45
C LEU A 188 -37.46 12.87 35.92
N VAL A 189 -36.88 14.08 35.89
CA VAL A 189 -36.01 14.52 37.00
C VAL A 189 -36.92 15.24 37.99
N THR A 190 -37.55 14.48 38.87
CA THR A 190 -38.03 15.04 40.15
C THR A 190 -37.45 14.19 41.26
N THR A 191 -36.39 14.71 41.86
CA THR A 191 -35.94 14.33 43.19
C THR A 191 -37.02 14.71 44.20
N ILE A 192 -37.97 13.81 44.44
CA ILE A 192 -38.80 13.82 45.63
C ILE A 192 -38.74 12.40 46.20
N SER A 193 -38.14 12.30 47.39
CA SER A 193 -38.04 11.09 48.17
C SER A 193 -39.42 10.43 48.36
N PRO A 194 -39.53 9.10 48.22
CA PRO A 194 -40.77 8.39 48.53
C PRO A 194 -40.92 8.28 50.04
N ASN A 195 -41.48 9.31 50.67
CA ASN A 195 -42.01 9.27 52.04
C ASN A 195 -43.06 10.38 52.20
N LEU A 196 -44.12 10.31 51.41
CA LEU A 196 -45.41 10.95 51.67
C LEU A 196 -46.41 10.23 50.77
N LEU A 197 -47.56 9.83 51.32
CA LEU A 197 -48.59 8.95 50.72
C LEU A 197 -48.38 7.46 51.02
N GLY A 198 -48.67 7.09 52.27
CA GLY A 198 -49.02 5.71 52.57
C GLY A 198 -50.37 5.36 51.95
N LEU A 199 -50.39 4.35 51.09
CA LEU A 199 -51.54 3.50 50.78
C LEU A 199 -51.04 2.08 50.48
N ASP A 200 -51.69 1.13 51.12
CA ASP A 200 -51.33 -0.27 51.35
C ASP A 200 -51.13 -1.16 50.12
N GLY A 201 -50.39 -2.28 50.28
CA GLY A 201 -50.37 -3.30 49.23
C GLY A 201 -49.47 -4.54 49.32
N SER A 202 -49.23 -5.12 50.51
CA SER A 202 -49.07 -6.59 50.72
C SER A 202 -47.93 -7.41 50.02
N ASN A 203 -47.16 -8.08 50.90
CA ASN A 203 -46.52 -9.40 50.78
C ASN A 203 -45.18 -9.55 50.02
N ASN A 204 -44.05 -9.54 50.76
CA ASN A 204 -43.46 -10.81 51.21
C ASN A 204 -42.28 -10.65 52.17
N ARG A 205 -42.28 -11.55 53.15
CA ARG A 205 -41.39 -11.67 54.31
C ARG A 205 -39.93 -11.91 53.93
N ARG A 206 -39.00 -11.26 54.65
CA ARG A 206 -37.93 -11.88 55.49
C ARG A 206 -36.78 -10.91 55.78
N LYS A 207 -36.70 -10.39 57.01
CA LYS A 207 -35.59 -10.58 57.98
C LYS A 207 -35.71 -9.58 59.13
N ASN A 208 -35.59 -10.10 60.35
CA ASN A 208 -35.66 -9.40 61.63
C ASN A 208 -34.33 -8.71 61.98
N ASN A 209 -34.48 -7.56 62.66
CA ASN A 209 -33.63 -6.88 63.67
C ASN A 209 -32.27 -6.33 63.18
N GLY A 210 -31.96 -5.03 63.24
CA GLY A 210 -32.15 -4.00 64.32
C GLY A 210 -30.82 -3.87 65.08
N ASP A 211 -30.23 -2.72 65.44
CA ASP A 211 -30.53 -1.28 65.39
C ASP A 211 -29.16 -0.51 65.63
N PRO A 212 -29.04 0.77 66.07
CA PRO A 212 -28.39 1.86 65.33
C PRO A 212 -27.26 2.59 66.12
N ASP A 213 -26.76 3.71 65.58
CA ASP A 213 -26.28 4.95 66.27
C ASP A 213 -25.20 5.64 65.41
N ASN A 214 -25.44 6.81 64.79
CA ASN A 214 -25.60 8.19 65.28
C ASN A 214 -24.49 9.07 64.68
N SER A 215 -24.88 10.08 63.89
CA SER A 215 -24.06 11.26 63.60
C SER A 215 -24.11 12.22 64.81
N PRO A 216 -23.25 13.26 64.91
CA PRO A 216 -23.59 14.52 64.23
C PRO A 216 -22.40 15.42 63.79
N LEU A 217 -22.82 16.40 62.98
CA LEU A 217 -22.15 17.56 62.37
C LEU A 217 -21.63 18.63 63.35
N THR A 218 -20.97 19.63 62.73
CA THR A 218 -20.60 21.03 63.14
C THR A 218 -19.10 21.20 63.37
N GLY A 219 -18.38 22.23 62.90
CA GLY A 219 -18.64 23.46 62.15
C GLY A 219 -17.37 24.36 62.26
N GLY A 220 -17.16 25.32 61.36
CA GLY A 220 -16.25 26.47 61.63
C GLY A 220 -15.25 26.86 60.53
N CYS A 221 -15.50 28.02 59.91
CA CYS A 221 -14.52 28.93 59.25
C CYS A 221 -14.07 30.00 60.28
N PRO A 222 -13.06 30.91 60.08
CA PRO A 222 -12.75 31.61 58.81
C PRO A 222 -11.30 32.11 58.52
N ALA A 223 -11.11 32.54 57.26
CA ALA A 223 -10.42 33.74 56.70
C ALA A 223 -8.89 34.03 56.84
N SER A 224 -8.27 34.35 55.68
CA SER A 224 -7.44 35.55 55.34
C SER A 224 -6.59 35.26 54.09
N ASP A 225 -6.11 36.17 53.21
CA ASP A 225 -6.58 37.38 52.49
C ASP A 225 -5.42 37.74 51.51
N ARG A 226 -5.73 38.46 50.41
CA ARG A 226 -4.86 39.16 49.40
C ARG A 226 -4.20 38.30 48.31
N GLY A 227 -4.27 38.59 47.00
CA GLY A 227 -4.63 39.77 46.20
C GLY A 227 -3.56 39.94 45.09
N SER A 228 -3.72 39.37 43.89
CA SER A 228 -4.25 39.98 42.63
C SER A 228 -3.46 41.17 42.05
N ARG A 229 -2.80 41.02 40.87
CA ARG A 229 -3.24 41.58 39.55
C ARG A 229 -2.13 41.62 38.46
N LEU A 230 -2.59 41.34 37.23
CA LEU A 230 -2.00 41.59 35.89
C LEU A 230 -1.83 43.09 35.55
N LEU A 231 -0.94 43.48 34.61
CA LEU A 231 -1.24 43.79 33.18
C LEU A 231 -0.04 44.45 32.41
N VAL A 232 0.33 43.88 31.25
CA VAL A 232 0.69 44.43 29.90
C VAL A 232 1.32 45.83 29.70
N VAL A 233 2.34 45.95 28.81
CA VAL A 233 2.45 46.88 27.62
C VAL A 233 3.77 46.65 26.83
N LEU A 234 3.71 46.89 25.50
CA LEU A 234 4.64 46.61 24.38
C LEU A 234 5.55 47.80 23.97
N LEU A 235 6.58 47.48 23.15
CA LEU A 235 7.21 48.21 21.98
C LEU A 235 8.58 48.95 22.08
N CYS A 236 9.56 48.43 21.29
CA CYS A 236 10.45 49.06 20.26
C CYS A 236 11.48 50.17 20.67
N LEU A 237 12.72 50.36 20.13
CA LEU A 237 13.48 49.98 18.91
C LEU A 237 15.02 50.31 19.07
N LEU A 238 15.89 49.57 18.32
CA LEU A 238 17.07 49.99 17.51
C LEU A 238 18.53 50.28 18.02
N PHE A 239 19.46 49.90 17.10
CA PHE A 239 20.92 50.21 16.86
C PHE A 239 22.01 49.44 17.66
N LEU A 240 23.19 49.00 17.16
CA LEU A 240 23.77 48.62 15.83
C LEU A 240 25.25 48.16 16.05
N CYS A 241 25.77 47.30 15.15
CA CYS A 241 27.16 47.17 14.64
C CYS A 241 28.33 46.46 15.39
N CYS A 242 28.89 45.43 14.71
CA CYS A 242 30.32 45.18 14.32
C CYS A 242 30.61 43.66 14.29
N SER A 243 30.61 42.93 13.16
CA SER A 243 31.61 42.79 12.08
C SER A 243 33.00 42.28 12.51
N ALA A 244 33.35 41.05 12.12
CA ALA A 244 34.72 40.63 11.80
C ALA A 244 34.70 39.43 10.83
N ALA A 245 35.25 39.66 9.63
CA ALA A 245 35.54 38.68 8.60
C ALA A 245 36.96 38.14 8.79
N PHE A 246 37.21 36.87 8.46
CA PHE A 246 38.54 36.36 8.16
C PHE A 246 38.50 35.48 6.91
N SER A 247 39.21 35.95 5.89
CA SER A 247 39.55 35.29 4.64
C SER A 247 40.76 34.37 4.81
N SER A 248 40.78 33.23 4.11
CA SER A 248 42.02 32.53 3.78
C SER A 248 41.97 31.95 2.36
N SER A 249 42.92 32.46 1.58
CA SER A 249 43.30 32.17 0.20
C SER A 249 43.79 30.73 -0.05
N LEU A 250 43.50 30.20 -1.24
CA LEU A 250 44.23 29.08 -1.87
C LEU A 250 44.99 29.59 -3.11
N PRO A 251 46.20 29.08 -3.41
CA PRO A 251 47.05 29.64 -4.45
C PRO A 251 46.74 29.06 -5.84
N LEU A 252 46.76 29.95 -6.85
CA LEU A 252 46.78 29.65 -8.27
C LEU A 252 48.20 29.22 -8.70
N VAL A 253 48.31 28.12 -9.44
CA VAL A 253 49.49 27.73 -10.23
C VAL A 253 49.15 27.93 -11.71
N PRO A 254 49.96 28.63 -12.52
CA PRO A 254 49.69 28.84 -13.94
C PRO A 254 50.22 27.68 -14.79
N LEU A 255 49.42 27.17 -15.73
CA LEU A 255 49.84 26.25 -16.79
C LEU A 255 49.94 27.03 -18.12
N MET A 256 51.10 26.93 -18.78
CA MET A 256 51.33 27.38 -20.17
C MET A 256 50.92 26.27 -21.17
N PRO A 257 50.62 26.62 -22.44
CA PRO A 257 50.00 25.71 -23.41
C PRO A 257 51.04 24.94 -24.24
N GLY A 258 50.71 23.69 -24.59
CA GLY A 258 51.42 22.87 -25.56
C GLY A 258 50.48 21.83 -26.17
N GLU A 259 50.34 21.88 -27.49
CA GLU A 259 49.46 21.08 -28.34
C GLU A 259 49.81 19.57 -28.35
N LEU A 260 48.78 18.71 -28.38
CA LEU A 260 48.63 17.55 -29.28
C LEU A 260 47.31 16.85 -28.92
N SER A 261 46.32 16.96 -29.81
CA SER A 261 45.00 16.34 -29.69
C SER A 261 45.09 14.82 -29.79
N ALA A 262 45.13 14.16 -28.64
CA ALA A 262 44.75 12.77 -28.47
C ALA A 262 43.33 12.73 -27.86
N PRO A 263 42.48 11.76 -28.23
CA PRO A 263 41.14 11.64 -27.65
C PRO A 263 41.25 11.50 -26.13
N VAL A 264 40.57 12.39 -25.41
CA VAL A 264 40.55 12.37 -23.94
C VAL A 264 39.48 11.37 -23.50
N THR A 265 39.93 10.21 -23.02
CA THR A 265 39.06 9.24 -22.36
C THR A 265 38.71 9.80 -20.97
N ILE A 266 37.45 10.18 -20.78
CA ILE A 266 36.97 10.69 -19.51
C ILE A 266 36.36 9.53 -18.74
N ALA A 267 37.01 9.13 -17.64
CA ALA A 267 36.44 8.19 -16.69
C ALA A 267 35.26 8.86 -15.97
N SER A 268 34.05 8.39 -16.20
CA SER A 268 32.84 8.86 -15.52
C SER A 268 32.69 8.13 -14.17
N PHE A 269 32.47 8.86 -13.08
CA PHE A 269 32.35 8.26 -11.74
C PHE A 269 30.93 7.74 -11.49
N GLY A 270 30.80 6.48 -11.06
CA GLY A 270 29.54 5.91 -10.56
C GLY A 270 29.21 6.43 -9.16
N TYR A 271 27.96 6.81 -8.90
CA TYR A 271 27.61 7.61 -7.73
C TYR A 271 27.37 6.84 -6.42
N TYR A 272 27.19 5.52 -6.49
CA TYR A 272 26.89 4.68 -5.32
C TYR A 272 28.02 3.71 -4.97
N MET A 273 29.11 3.76 -5.73
CA MET A 273 30.30 2.95 -5.51
C MET A 273 31.45 3.89 -5.19
N THR A 274 31.53 4.35 -3.94
CA THR A 274 32.76 4.98 -3.47
C THR A 274 33.88 3.97 -3.57
N LYS A 275 34.94 4.29 -4.32
CA LYS A 275 36.15 3.46 -4.37
C LYS A 275 36.86 3.38 -2.99
N GLU A 276 36.52 4.28 -2.07
CA GLU A 276 36.93 4.23 -0.68
C GLU A 276 36.00 3.32 0.12
N VAL A 277 36.52 2.16 0.55
CA VAL A 277 35.81 1.20 1.39
C VAL A 277 36.01 1.59 2.85
N LYS A 278 34.93 2.02 3.53
CA LYS A 278 34.91 2.19 4.98
C LYS A 278 34.68 0.82 5.63
N TYR A 279 35.30 0.60 6.78
CA TYR A 279 35.13 -0.63 7.54
C TYR A 279 34.46 -0.33 8.88
N ALA A 280 33.60 -1.26 9.32
CA ALA A 280 32.90 -1.13 10.59
C ALA A 280 33.87 -1.18 11.79
N ASP A 281 33.65 -0.28 12.75
CA ASP A 281 34.30 -0.30 14.04
C ASP A 281 33.51 -1.15 15.06
N LYS A 282 34.09 -1.38 16.24
CA LYS A 282 33.47 -2.23 17.26
C LYS A 282 32.12 -1.67 17.79
N PRO A 283 31.98 -0.35 18.05
CA PRO A 283 30.68 0.25 18.36
C PRO A 283 29.63 0.00 17.27
N PHE A 284 29.95 0.21 15.99
CA PHE A 284 29.03 -0.07 14.89
C PHE A 284 28.63 -1.54 14.85
N LEU A 285 29.59 -2.46 14.94
CA LEU A 285 29.32 -3.91 14.94
C LEU A 285 28.42 -4.33 16.10
N THR A 286 28.52 -3.66 17.26
CA THR A 286 27.63 -3.91 18.40
C THR A 286 26.18 -3.53 18.06
N LYS A 287 25.97 -2.38 17.42
CA LYS A 287 24.64 -1.94 16.96
C LYS A 287 24.09 -2.86 15.87
N GLN A 288 24.92 -3.19 14.87
CA GLN A 288 24.57 -4.07 13.77
C GLN A 288 24.15 -5.45 14.29
N LYS A 289 24.92 -6.02 15.22
CA LYS A 289 24.59 -7.29 15.86
C LYS A 289 23.22 -7.22 16.55
N ALA A 290 22.97 -6.20 17.37
CA ALA A 290 21.70 -6.04 18.09
C ALA A 290 20.49 -5.97 17.14
N ILE A 291 20.62 -5.24 16.03
CA ILE A 291 19.56 -5.16 15.00
C ILE A 291 19.37 -6.51 14.29
N LEU A 292 20.45 -7.24 14.00
CA LEU A 292 20.31 -8.57 13.42
C LEU A 292 19.78 -9.61 14.42
N GLU A 293 19.95 -9.45 15.73
CA GLU A 293 19.35 -10.36 16.72
C GLU A 293 17.84 -10.10 16.88
N ILE A 294 17.41 -8.83 16.84
CA ILE A 294 16.01 -8.46 17.10
C ILE A 294 15.02 -9.00 16.05
N PHE A 295 15.49 -9.22 14.81
CA PHE A 295 14.70 -9.72 13.68
C PHE A 295 14.74 -11.25 13.51
N GLN A 296 15.42 -11.99 14.39
CA GLN A 296 15.36 -13.44 14.37
C GLN A 296 14.02 -13.90 14.94
N HIS A 297 13.30 -14.75 14.17
CA HIS A 297 12.04 -15.38 14.55
C HIS A 297 11.11 -14.40 15.30
N VAL A 298 10.70 -13.33 14.62
CA VAL A 298 9.97 -12.19 15.22
C VAL A 298 8.67 -12.58 15.94
N HIS A 299 8.07 -13.71 15.57
CA HIS A 299 6.87 -14.29 16.20
C HIS A 299 7.15 -15.12 17.47
N GLN A 300 8.42 -15.33 17.83
CA GLN A 300 8.84 -16.08 19.01
C GLN A 300 9.79 -15.23 19.85
N ALA A 301 9.23 -14.32 20.64
CA ALA A 301 10.02 -13.34 21.37
C ALA A 301 10.93 -14.00 22.42
N GLU A 302 10.49 -15.09 23.03
CA GLU A 302 11.12 -15.82 24.13
C GLU A 302 12.43 -16.55 23.78
N LEU A 303 12.79 -16.65 22.49
CA LEU A 303 13.99 -17.39 22.06
C LEU A 303 15.30 -16.78 22.57
N HIS A 304 15.34 -15.47 22.80
CA HIS A 304 16.53 -14.77 23.27
C HIS A 304 16.45 -14.53 24.78
N THR A 305 17.06 -15.42 25.56
CA THR A 305 17.08 -15.33 27.04
C THR A 305 17.65 -14.01 27.55
N HIS A 306 18.71 -13.49 26.94
CA HIS A 306 19.29 -12.20 27.34
C HIS A 306 18.35 -11.01 27.04
N LEU A 307 17.62 -11.02 25.92
CA LEU A 307 16.63 -9.98 25.61
C LEU A 307 15.43 -10.05 26.58
N TRP A 308 15.08 -11.26 27.01
CA TRP A 308 14.05 -11.50 28.02
C TRP A 308 14.44 -10.98 29.41
N ASP A 309 15.71 -11.08 29.79
CA ASP A 309 16.19 -10.51 31.04
C ASP A 309 16.28 -8.98 30.96
N GLU A 310 16.78 -8.45 29.83
CA GLU A 310 16.87 -7.01 29.57
C GLU A 310 15.49 -6.34 29.64
N GLN A 311 14.48 -6.89 28.95
CA GLN A 311 13.13 -6.30 28.95
C GLN A 311 12.51 -6.26 30.34
N LYS A 312 12.72 -7.29 31.17
CA LYS A 312 12.17 -7.36 32.54
C LYS A 312 12.76 -6.31 33.46
N SER A 313 14.01 -5.94 33.22
CA SER A 313 14.71 -4.91 33.99
C SER A 313 14.33 -3.48 33.60
N PHE A 314 13.62 -3.31 32.47
CA PHE A 314 13.32 -2.02 31.88
C PHE A 314 11.87 -1.58 32.14
N ASP A 315 11.71 -0.39 32.74
CA ASP A 315 10.42 0.28 32.88
C ASP A 315 10.38 1.53 32.00
N LEU A 316 9.56 1.47 30.94
CA LEU A 316 9.37 2.56 29.99
C LEU A 316 8.84 3.84 30.67
N ALA A 317 7.97 3.72 31.67
CA ALA A 317 7.37 4.86 32.35
C ALA A 317 8.39 5.64 33.21
N ALA A 318 9.39 4.95 33.75
CA ALA A 318 10.49 5.54 34.50
C ALA A 318 11.56 6.19 33.59
N TYR A 319 11.61 5.83 32.31
CA TYR A 319 12.65 6.28 31.36
C TYR A 319 12.33 7.57 30.59
N LYS A 320 11.26 8.29 30.95
CA LYS A 320 10.78 9.49 30.23
C LYS A 320 11.84 10.56 29.95
N GLU A 321 12.73 10.80 30.91
CA GLU A 321 13.77 11.82 30.79
C GLU A 321 14.83 11.47 29.74
N HIS A 322 14.88 10.22 29.26
CA HIS A 322 15.80 9.75 28.23
C HIS A 322 15.28 9.97 26.80
N PHE A 323 14.10 10.57 26.64
CA PHE A 323 13.54 10.94 25.35
C PHE A 323 13.67 12.45 25.12
N THR A 324 14.01 12.84 23.90
CA THR A 324 14.08 14.25 23.49
C THR A 324 12.72 14.93 23.61
N LYS A 325 11.63 14.19 23.39
CA LYS A 325 10.25 14.62 23.65
C LYS A 325 9.59 13.69 24.68
N PRO A 326 9.65 13.97 25.99
CA PRO A 326 9.10 13.09 27.03
C PRO A 326 7.60 12.77 26.88
N ALA A 327 6.81 13.69 26.29
CA ALA A 327 5.38 13.52 26.09
C ALA A 327 5.01 12.32 25.19
N VAL A 328 5.92 11.86 24.32
CA VAL A 328 5.66 10.71 23.43
C VAL A 328 5.56 9.40 24.23
N VAL A 329 6.20 9.34 25.39
CA VAL A 329 6.08 8.18 26.30
C VAL A 329 4.69 8.13 26.92
N ASP A 330 4.17 9.28 27.37
CA ASP A 330 2.82 9.38 27.92
C ASP A 330 1.75 9.06 26.89
N GLU A 331 1.91 9.56 25.67
CA GLU A 331 1.01 9.26 24.55
C GLU A 331 0.99 7.76 24.22
N PHE A 332 2.17 7.14 24.11
CA PHE A 332 2.27 5.72 23.83
C PHE A 332 1.69 4.88 24.98
N LEU A 333 2.04 5.16 26.23
CA LEU A 333 1.52 4.42 27.39
C LEU A 333 0.00 4.53 27.51
N ARG A 334 -0.58 5.69 27.15
CA ARG A 334 -2.03 5.85 27.07
C ARG A 334 -2.66 4.89 26.06
N LEU A 335 -2.08 4.75 24.87
CA LEU A 335 -2.56 3.80 23.85
C LEU A 335 -2.35 2.35 24.31
N TYR A 336 -1.18 2.06 24.88
CA TYR A 336 -0.84 0.76 25.43
C TYR A 336 -1.84 0.30 26.50
N HIS A 337 -2.20 1.18 27.44
CA HIS A 337 -3.18 0.88 28.49
C HIS A 337 -4.63 0.84 27.99
N HIS A 338 -4.95 1.56 26.91
CA HIS A 338 -6.27 1.49 26.27
C HIS A 338 -6.48 0.15 25.54
N GLY A 339 -5.40 -0.41 24.99
CA GLY A 339 -5.40 -1.64 24.21
C GLY A 339 -4.84 -1.41 22.81
N MET A 340 -3.85 -2.20 22.45
CA MET A 340 -3.19 -2.18 21.14
C MET A 340 -3.57 -3.41 20.31
N VAL A 341 -3.16 -3.41 19.04
CA VAL A 341 -3.24 -4.61 18.19
C VAL A 341 -2.61 -5.79 18.95
N PRO A 342 -3.35 -6.88 19.19
CA PRO A 342 -2.82 -8.04 19.89
C PRO A 342 -1.64 -8.70 19.14
N MET A 343 -0.81 -9.44 19.86
CA MET A 343 0.18 -10.34 19.25
C MET A 343 -0.50 -11.36 18.32
N GLU A 344 0.22 -11.84 17.30
CA GLU A 344 -0.23 -12.80 16.28
C GLU A 344 -1.38 -12.32 15.35
N GLU A 345 -2.01 -11.18 15.65
CA GLU A 345 -2.98 -10.55 14.76
C GLU A 345 -2.30 -9.83 13.59
N ILE A 346 -3.07 -9.61 12.52
CA ILE A 346 -2.54 -9.07 11.27
C ILE A 346 -2.40 -7.53 11.35
N PHE A 347 -1.20 -7.03 11.62
CA PHE A 347 -0.91 -5.58 11.54
C PHE A 347 -1.03 -5.07 10.11
N ALA A 348 -1.63 -3.91 9.87
CA ALA A 348 -1.84 -3.36 8.52
C ALA A 348 -1.74 -1.83 8.53
N VAL A 349 -0.74 -1.26 7.86
CA VAL A 349 -0.48 0.20 7.89
C VAL A 349 -1.58 1.07 7.26
N TYR A 350 -2.42 0.50 6.38
CA TYR A 350 -3.57 1.21 5.81
C TYR A 350 -4.79 1.24 6.77
N ASN A 351 -4.82 0.37 7.79
CA ASN A 351 -5.79 0.46 8.88
C ASN A 351 -5.38 1.65 9.76
N GLU A 352 -6.33 2.55 10.01
CA GLU A 352 -6.09 3.81 10.73
C GLU A 352 -5.69 3.59 12.19
N TYR A 353 -6.37 2.69 12.91
CA TYR A 353 -6.05 2.34 14.29
C TYR A 353 -4.66 1.71 14.41
N HIS A 354 -4.35 0.78 13.50
CA HIS A 354 -3.04 0.12 13.46
C HIS A 354 -1.93 1.15 13.17
N ARG A 355 -2.19 2.07 12.24
CA ARG A 355 -1.25 3.12 11.86
C ARG A 355 -0.99 4.09 13.00
N GLU A 356 -2.01 4.58 13.70
CA GLU A 356 -1.83 5.48 14.84
C GLU A 356 -0.94 4.85 15.93
N GLN A 357 -1.16 3.58 16.22
CA GLN A 357 -0.35 2.82 17.18
C GLN A 357 1.10 2.63 16.70
N ALA A 358 1.29 2.33 15.41
CA ALA A 358 2.62 2.21 14.81
C ALA A 358 3.38 3.55 14.80
N VAL A 359 2.68 4.66 14.57
CA VAL A 359 3.26 6.02 14.62
C VAL A 359 3.68 6.38 16.03
N ALA A 360 2.87 6.08 17.04
CA ALA A 360 3.24 6.29 18.44
C ALA A 360 4.48 5.46 18.82
N LEU A 361 4.56 4.20 18.37
CA LEU A 361 5.74 3.36 18.57
C LEU A 361 6.98 3.90 17.84
N PHE A 362 6.82 4.36 16.60
CA PHE A 362 7.89 5.03 15.87
C PHE A 362 8.39 6.28 16.59
N HIS A 363 7.49 7.11 17.14
CA HIS A 363 7.89 8.30 17.89
C HIS A 363 8.73 7.96 19.13
N LEU A 364 8.39 6.89 19.87
CA LEU A 364 9.25 6.40 20.94
C LEU A 364 10.67 6.12 20.43
N PHE A 365 10.78 5.34 19.35
CA PHE A 365 12.06 4.97 18.78
C PHE A 365 12.84 6.16 18.24
N TYR A 366 12.18 7.06 17.51
CA TYR A 366 12.82 8.21 16.88
C TYR A 366 13.31 9.23 17.92
N TYR A 367 12.52 9.49 18.97
CA TYR A 367 12.85 10.49 19.99
C TYR A 367 13.75 9.99 21.13
N ALA A 368 14.13 8.72 21.16
CA ALA A 368 15.16 8.22 22.07
C ALA A 368 16.47 9.00 21.89
N LYS A 369 17.02 9.58 22.97
CA LYS A 369 18.18 10.50 22.91
C LYS A 369 19.46 9.85 22.41
N ASP A 370 19.63 8.56 22.70
CA ASP A 370 20.84 7.81 22.42
C ASP A 370 20.51 6.36 22.03
N TRP A 371 21.55 5.65 21.60
CA TRP A 371 21.46 4.25 21.20
C TRP A 371 20.97 3.34 22.34
N ASP A 372 21.40 3.59 23.59
CA ASP A 372 21.04 2.74 24.73
C ASP A 372 19.53 2.81 25.01
N THR A 373 18.97 4.02 25.01
CA THR A 373 17.53 4.26 25.17
C THR A 373 16.75 3.64 24.02
N PHE A 374 17.22 3.81 22.78
CA PHE A 374 16.60 3.21 21.60
C PHE A 374 16.63 1.67 21.69
N TYR A 375 17.78 1.08 22.02
CA TYR A 375 17.97 -0.36 22.16
C TYR A 375 17.04 -0.94 23.24
N LYS A 376 17.03 -0.38 24.45
CA LYS A 376 16.16 -0.86 25.54
C LYS A 376 14.68 -0.75 25.19
N THR A 377 14.27 0.36 24.58
CA THR A 377 12.88 0.56 24.14
C THR A 377 12.51 -0.44 23.03
N MET A 378 13.42 -0.71 22.09
CA MET A 378 13.25 -1.69 21.02
C MET A 378 13.13 -3.12 21.59
N VAL A 379 14.00 -3.48 22.53
CA VAL A 379 13.95 -4.79 23.20
C VAL A 379 12.65 -4.93 23.99
N TRP A 380 12.24 -3.92 24.75
CA TRP A 380 10.96 -3.92 25.45
C TRP A 380 9.77 -4.08 24.49
N ALA A 381 9.76 -3.31 23.41
CA ALA A 381 8.69 -3.34 22.41
C ALA A 381 8.52 -4.73 21.79
N ARG A 382 9.61 -5.45 21.51
CA ARG A 382 9.58 -6.81 20.95
C ARG A 382 8.72 -7.81 21.76
N PHE A 383 8.56 -7.59 23.06
CA PHE A 383 7.76 -8.47 23.93
C PHE A 383 6.36 -7.95 24.24
N HIS A 384 6.07 -6.67 23.95
CA HIS A 384 4.85 -6.00 24.41
C HIS A 384 3.95 -5.48 23.29
N VAL A 385 4.42 -5.45 22.04
CA VAL A 385 3.65 -4.98 20.88
C VAL A 385 3.61 -5.99 19.75
N ASN A 386 2.53 -5.97 18.96
CA ASN A 386 2.37 -6.81 17.77
C ASN A 386 3.62 -6.81 16.89
N GLU A 387 3.99 -7.99 16.41
CA GLU A 387 5.24 -8.28 15.72
C GLU A 387 5.34 -7.54 14.39
N GLY A 388 4.25 -7.47 13.63
CA GLY A 388 4.18 -6.73 12.37
C GLY A 388 4.34 -5.22 12.57
N MET A 389 3.69 -4.69 13.61
CA MET A 389 3.83 -3.27 13.98
C MET A 389 5.24 -2.96 14.46
N PHE A 390 5.83 -3.87 15.25
CA PHE A 390 7.20 -3.78 15.74
C PHE A 390 8.20 -3.72 14.59
N VAL A 391 8.15 -4.69 13.65
CA VAL A 391 9.08 -4.72 12.52
C VAL A 391 8.95 -3.48 11.65
N TYR A 392 7.72 -3.02 11.38
CA TYR A 392 7.48 -1.79 10.63
C TYR A 392 8.10 -0.57 11.34
N ALA A 393 7.80 -0.37 12.62
CA ALA A 393 8.27 0.80 13.38
C ALA A 393 9.80 0.80 13.55
N VAL A 394 10.42 -0.36 13.80
CA VAL A 394 11.90 -0.47 13.88
C VAL A 394 12.53 -0.21 12.52
N THR A 395 11.98 -0.76 11.43
CA THR A 395 12.48 -0.50 10.07
C THR A 395 12.51 1.00 9.80
N VAL A 396 11.37 1.68 9.99
CA VAL A 396 11.28 3.14 9.74
C VAL A 396 12.20 3.90 10.70
N ALA A 397 12.28 3.53 11.97
CA ALA A 397 13.18 4.20 12.92
C ALA A 397 14.66 4.09 12.52
N VAL A 398 15.13 2.90 12.11
CA VAL A 398 16.52 2.68 11.69
C VAL A 398 16.88 3.48 10.44
N LEU A 399 15.94 3.65 9.51
CA LEU A 399 16.17 4.43 8.29
C LEU A 399 16.22 5.95 8.54
N HIS A 400 15.48 6.44 9.53
CA HIS A 400 15.33 7.89 9.79
C HIS A 400 16.20 8.42 10.93
N ARG A 401 16.75 7.56 11.79
CA ARG A 401 17.61 7.99 12.91
C ARG A 401 19.05 8.29 12.44
N PRO A 402 19.67 9.38 12.91
CA PRO A 402 21.02 9.75 12.49
C PRO A 402 22.10 8.80 13.07
N ASP A 403 21.89 8.22 14.25
CA ASP A 403 22.84 7.34 14.92
C ASP A 403 22.81 5.88 14.45
N THR A 404 21.92 5.56 13.52
CA THR A 404 21.77 4.24 12.87
C THR A 404 22.13 4.26 11.38
N GLN A 405 22.67 5.36 10.86
CA GLN A 405 23.16 5.43 9.48
C GLN A 405 24.21 4.35 9.20
N GLY A 406 24.09 3.69 8.05
CA GLY A 406 24.93 2.57 7.64
C GLY A 406 24.52 1.18 8.17
N ILE A 407 23.61 1.09 9.16
CA ILE A 407 23.11 -0.19 9.64
C ILE A 407 22.39 -0.93 8.50
N VAL A 408 22.79 -2.19 8.29
CA VAL A 408 22.23 -3.05 7.25
C VAL A 408 21.08 -3.86 7.82
N LEU A 409 19.86 -3.62 7.34
CA LEU A 409 18.69 -4.40 7.70
C LEU A 409 18.65 -5.72 6.91
N PRO A 410 18.23 -6.85 7.53
CA PRO A 410 17.91 -8.07 6.78
C PRO A 410 16.88 -7.78 5.69
N ALA A 411 16.89 -8.59 4.63
CA ALA A 411 15.91 -8.39 3.57
C ALA A 411 14.47 -8.67 4.09
N PRO A 412 13.46 -7.88 3.69
CA PRO A 412 12.09 -8.08 4.15
C PRO A 412 11.55 -9.48 3.85
N TYR A 413 12.00 -10.10 2.75
CA TYR A 413 11.65 -11.48 2.39
C TYR A 413 12.28 -12.56 3.27
N GLU A 414 13.28 -12.23 4.08
CA GLU A 414 13.89 -13.12 5.07
C GLU A 414 13.36 -12.85 6.49
N ILE A 415 12.82 -11.64 6.75
CA ILE A 415 12.11 -11.32 8.00
C ILE A 415 10.69 -11.90 7.95
N TYR A 416 9.94 -11.64 6.87
CA TYR A 416 8.60 -12.14 6.62
C TYR A 416 8.50 -12.95 5.32
N PRO A 417 9.03 -14.19 5.29
CA PRO A 417 8.93 -15.05 4.10
C PRO A 417 7.50 -15.25 3.58
N TYR A 418 6.50 -15.23 4.47
CA TYR A 418 5.08 -15.42 4.17
C TYR A 418 4.49 -14.44 3.14
N TYR A 419 5.09 -13.25 3.01
CA TYR A 419 4.66 -12.25 2.04
C TYR A 419 5.32 -12.43 0.67
N PHE A 420 6.42 -13.16 0.60
CA PHE A 420 7.24 -13.24 -0.61
C PHE A 420 7.21 -14.62 -1.27
N PHE A 421 6.94 -15.68 -0.52
CA PHE A 421 6.95 -17.05 -1.01
C PHE A 421 5.56 -17.69 -0.88
N ASN A 422 5.20 -18.46 -1.91
CA ASN A 422 3.92 -19.16 -1.96
C ASN A 422 3.77 -20.13 -0.78
N ASP A 423 2.52 -20.34 -0.32
CA ASP A 423 2.19 -21.19 0.83
C ASP A 423 2.72 -22.63 0.67
N VAL A 424 2.84 -23.13 -0.54
CA VAL A 424 3.44 -24.45 -0.81
C VAL A 424 4.90 -24.53 -0.35
N VAL A 425 5.66 -23.44 -0.52
CA VAL A 425 7.06 -23.34 -0.08
C VAL A 425 7.11 -23.30 1.44
N ILE A 426 6.27 -22.46 2.05
CA ILE A 426 6.19 -22.30 3.51
C ILE A 426 5.76 -23.61 4.18
N SER A 427 4.72 -24.26 3.67
CA SER A 427 4.22 -25.54 4.17
C SER A 427 5.28 -26.64 4.04
N LYS A 428 6.06 -26.67 2.95
CA LYS A 428 7.17 -27.61 2.78
C LYS A 428 8.33 -27.34 3.76
N ALA A 429 8.64 -26.08 4.03
CA ALA A 429 9.60 -25.69 5.06
C ALA A 429 9.18 -26.20 6.45
N GLN A 430 7.91 -26.00 6.81
CA GLN A 430 7.34 -26.52 8.07
C GLN A 430 7.38 -28.05 8.13
N HIS A 431 7.06 -28.76 7.04
CA HIS A 431 7.15 -30.22 7.00
C HIS A 431 8.59 -30.72 7.24
N TYR A 432 9.60 -30.10 6.63
CA TYR A 432 11.00 -30.48 6.89
C TYR A 432 11.37 -30.34 8.37
N LYS A 433 10.94 -29.24 9.00
CA LYS A 433 11.15 -28.99 10.43
C LYS A 433 10.42 -30.03 11.30
N MET A 434 9.14 -30.33 11.00
CA MET A 434 8.35 -31.32 11.74
C MET A 434 8.89 -32.76 11.61
N GLN A 435 9.50 -33.08 10.48
CA GLN A 435 10.12 -34.40 10.23
C GLN A 435 11.53 -34.52 10.82
N GLY A 436 12.04 -33.49 11.48
CA GLY A 436 13.41 -33.47 12.01
C GLY A 436 14.47 -33.62 10.93
N PHE A 437 14.22 -33.08 9.73
CA PHE A 437 15.13 -33.15 8.58
C PHE A 437 15.52 -34.59 8.18
N HIS A 438 14.63 -35.56 8.42
CA HIS A 438 14.89 -36.97 8.12
C HIS A 438 15.36 -37.19 6.67
N GLY A 439 16.48 -37.92 6.51
CA GLY A 439 17.08 -38.22 5.21
C GLY A 439 17.89 -37.08 4.58
N MET A 440 18.01 -35.93 5.25
CA MET A 440 18.84 -34.81 4.78
C MET A 440 20.30 -34.97 5.21
N LYS A 441 21.23 -34.60 4.32
CA LYS A 441 22.65 -34.54 4.65
C LYS A 441 22.98 -33.19 5.27
N LYS A 442 23.84 -33.20 6.29
CA LYS A 442 24.44 -31.98 6.84
C LYS A 442 25.47 -31.44 5.86
N SER A 443 25.61 -30.12 5.84
CA SER A 443 26.70 -29.42 5.14
C SER A 443 28.04 -29.71 5.82
N ALA A 444 29.15 -29.29 5.20
CA ALA A 444 30.49 -29.43 5.78
C ALA A 444 30.62 -28.76 7.16
N ASP A 445 29.82 -27.71 7.40
CA ASP A 445 29.76 -26.96 8.66
C ASP A 445 28.87 -27.65 9.72
N GLY A 446 28.35 -28.86 9.46
CA GLY A 446 27.49 -29.61 10.38
C GLY A 446 26.03 -29.15 10.42
N VAL A 447 25.62 -28.25 9.52
CA VAL A 447 24.28 -27.64 9.49
C VAL A 447 23.37 -28.35 8.50
N TYR A 448 22.13 -28.66 8.86
CA TYR A 448 21.13 -29.14 7.90
C TYR A 448 20.74 -28.01 6.93
N SER A 449 20.91 -28.21 5.61
CA SER A 449 20.56 -27.21 4.61
C SER A 449 19.53 -27.75 3.62
N ALA A 450 18.34 -27.16 3.63
CA ALA A 450 17.27 -27.52 2.71
C ALA A 450 17.09 -26.46 1.62
N TYR A 451 17.05 -26.88 0.36
CA TYR A 451 16.74 -25.99 -0.77
C TYR A 451 15.37 -26.35 -1.31
N ILE A 452 14.40 -25.45 -1.14
CA ILE A 452 13.02 -25.63 -1.55
C ILE A 452 12.80 -24.86 -2.85
N PRO A 453 12.49 -25.54 -3.97
CA PRO A 453 12.14 -24.85 -5.21
C PRO A 453 10.88 -23.99 -5.02
N SER A 454 10.97 -22.73 -5.41
CA SER A 454 9.89 -21.75 -5.37
C SER A 454 9.53 -21.33 -6.78
N ASN A 455 8.36 -21.78 -7.24
CA ASN A 455 7.78 -21.36 -8.51
C ASN A 455 6.93 -20.10 -8.32
N TYR A 456 6.85 -19.28 -9.37
CA TYR A 456 5.92 -18.15 -9.45
C TYR A 456 4.45 -18.59 -9.40
N THR A 457 3.54 -17.66 -9.10
CA THR A 457 2.10 -17.94 -9.18
C THR A 457 1.71 -18.35 -10.61
N GLY A 458 0.63 -19.12 -10.73
CA GLY A 458 0.21 -19.73 -11.99
C GLY A 458 0.70 -21.15 -12.24
N TYR A 459 1.54 -21.69 -11.35
CA TYR A 459 1.97 -23.09 -11.41
C TYR A 459 0.81 -24.08 -11.19
N TYR A 460 -0.15 -23.75 -10.32
CA TYR A 460 -1.31 -24.61 -10.04
C TYR A 460 -2.55 -24.27 -10.86
N VAL A 461 -2.78 -22.98 -11.18
CA VAL A 461 -3.97 -22.52 -11.90
C VAL A 461 -3.60 -21.39 -12.85
N HIS A 462 -3.95 -21.55 -14.12
CA HIS A 462 -3.85 -20.46 -15.09
C HIS A 462 -5.02 -19.49 -14.97
N THR A 463 -4.78 -18.31 -14.40
CA THR A 463 -5.82 -17.33 -14.13
C THR A 463 -6.04 -16.43 -15.33
N ASN A 464 -4.98 -15.81 -15.85
CA ASN A 464 -5.04 -14.91 -16.99
C ASN A 464 -3.65 -14.70 -17.62
N ALA A 465 -3.59 -13.96 -18.72
CA ALA A 465 -2.37 -13.74 -19.49
C ALA A 465 -1.26 -13.01 -18.70
N GLU A 466 -1.61 -12.27 -17.64
CA GLU A 466 -0.64 -11.52 -16.83
C GLU A 466 0.37 -12.42 -16.11
N GLN A 467 0.06 -13.71 -15.93
CA GLN A 467 0.99 -14.68 -15.35
C GLN A 467 2.30 -14.81 -16.15
N ARG A 468 2.31 -14.44 -17.44
CA ARG A 468 3.54 -14.46 -18.26
C ARG A 468 4.61 -13.50 -17.73
N VAL A 469 4.21 -12.46 -17.00
CA VAL A 469 5.10 -11.46 -16.39
C VAL A 469 5.20 -11.61 -14.87
N SER A 470 4.73 -12.72 -14.29
CA SER A 470 4.87 -13.00 -12.86
C SER A 470 6.32 -12.99 -12.38
N TYR A 471 7.29 -13.36 -13.23
CA TYR A 471 8.72 -13.29 -12.87
C TYR A 471 9.20 -11.87 -12.53
N PHE A 472 8.51 -10.85 -13.04
CA PHE A 472 8.78 -9.45 -12.75
C PHE A 472 7.93 -8.99 -11.55
N MET A 473 6.62 -9.22 -11.61
CA MET A 473 5.68 -8.75 -10.57
C MET A 473 5.94 -9.39 -9.20
N GLU A 474 6.40 -10.64 -9.16
CA GLU A 474 6.69 -11.39 -7.93
C GLU A 474 8.18 -11.43 -7.59
N ASP A 475 9.03 -10.68 -8.30
CA ASP A 475 10.45 -10.58 -7.95
C ASP A 475 10.58 -10.02 -6.52
N ILE A 476 11.30 -10.76 -5.68
CA ILE A 476 11.46 -10.42 -4.26
C ILE A 476 12.24 -9.13 -4.04
N GLY A 477 13.17 -8.79 -4.95
CA GLY A 477 13.92 -7.54 -4.93
C GLY A 477 13.04 -6.35 -5.29
N LEU A 478 12.20 -6.50 -6.33
CA LEU A 478 11.26 -5.45 -6.75
C LEU A 478 10.24 -5.13 -5.64
N ASN A 479 9.64 -6.16 -5.05
CA ASN A 479 8.67 -5.98 -3.96
C ASN A 479 9.34 -5.41 -2.70
N SER A 480 10.58 -5.81 -2.40
CA SER A 480 11.36 -5.21 -1.30
C SER A 480 11.69 -3.74 -1.55
N TYR A 481 12.03 -3.38 -2.79
CA TYR A 481 12.28 -1.99 -3.17
C TYR A 481 11.04 -1.12 -2.93
N TYR A 482 9.85 -1.61 -3.28
CA TYR A 482 8.61 -0.88 -3.02
C TYR A 482 8.28 -0.75 -1.53
N TYR A 483 8.56 -1.79 -0.73
CA TYR A 483 8.50 -1.70 0.74
C TYR A 483 9.43 -0.61 1.29
N TYR A 484 10.69 -0.60 0.86
CA TYR A 484 11.67 0.40 1.31
C TYR A 484 11.34 1.81 0.84
N PHE A 485 10.84 1.99 -0.38
CA PHE A 485 10.37 3.29 -0.86
C PHE A 485 9.30 3.91 0.07
N HIS A 486 8.37 3.10 0.56
CA HIS A 486 7.36 3.56 1.53
C HIS A 486 7.87 3.62 2.97
N ALA A 487 8.98 2.97 3.30
CA ALA A 487 9.66 3.12 4.60
C ALA A 487 10.53 4.39 4.65
N ASP A 488 11.13 4.79 3.53
CA ASP A 488 11.85 6.05 3.34
C ASP A 488 10.88 7.23 3.33
N TYR A 489 9.72 7.08 2.69
CA TYR A 489 8.69 8.12 2.60
C TYR A 489 7.32 7.65 3.15
N PRO A 490 7.18 7.34 4.46
CA PRO A 490 5.92 6.86 5.03
C PRO A 490 4.80 7.90 4.90
N THR A 491 3.65 7.51 4.38
CA THR A 491 2.54 8.44 4.05
C THR A 491 2.08 9.29 5.24
N TRP A 492 2.21 8.80 6.47
CA TRP A 492 1.85 9.49 7.70
C TRP A 492 2.95 10.40 8.27
N MET A 493 4.19 10.32 7.77
CA MET A 493 5.31 11.11 8.26
C MET A 493 5.30 12.52 7.66
N GLY A 494 5.24 13.54 8.51
CA GLY A 494 5.17 14.95 8.12
C GLY A 494 6.50 15.52 7.66
N GLY A 495 6.55 16.14 6.48
CA GLY A 495 7.80 16.55 5.87
C GLY A 495 8.53 17.65 6.64
N LYS A 496 7.81 18.56 7.32
CA LYS A 496 8.44 19.69 8.03
C LYS A 496 9.25 19.24 9.26
N GLU A 497 8.73 18.27 10.00
CA GLU A 497 9.33 17.76 11.23
C GLU A 497 10.52 16.84 10.94
N PHE A 498 10.40 16.02 9.90
CA PHE A 498 11.40 14.99 9.56
C PHE A 498 12.28 15.35 8.35
N GLY A 499 12.22 16.59 7.85
CA GLY A 499 13.09 17.09 6.78
C GLY A 499 12.69 16.72 5.34
N LEU A 500 11.62 15.95 5.15
CA LEU A 500 11.22 15.43 3.83
C LEU A 500 10.72 16.51 2.84
N VAL A 501 10.39 17.73 3.29
CA VAL A 501 9.95 18.82 2.37
C VAL A 501 11.01 19.12 1.31
N LYS A 502 12.29 18.97 1.67
CA LYS A 502 13.41 19.27 0.76
C LYS A 502 13.58 18.24 -0.36
N ASP A 503 12.93 17.09 -0.25
CA ASP A 503 13.10 15.96 -1.16
C ASP A 503 12.11 15.99 -2.35
N ARG A 504 11.27 17.03 -2.52
CA ARG A 504 10.26 17.08 -3.60
C ARG A 504 9.42 15.80 -3.65
N ARG A 505 8.94 15.38 -2.48
CA ARG A 505 8.35 14.06 -2.23
C ARG A 505 7.13 13.79 -3.11
N GLY A 506 6.27 14.78 -3.30
CA GLY A 506 5.08 14.66 -4.13
C GLY A 506 5.44 14.40 -5.59
N GLU A 507 6.37 15.17 -6.13
CA GLU A 507 6.88 14.96 -7.50
C GLU A 507 7.56 13.60 -7.64
N PHE A 508 8.41 13.25 -6.67
CA PHE A 508 9.16 11.99 -6.68
C PHE A 508 8.22 10.77 -6.62
N TYR A 509 7.15 10.83 -5.83
CA TYR A 509 6.13 9.78 -5.78
C TYR A 509 5.48 9.53 -7.15
N LEU A 510 5.05 10.59 -7.85
CA LEU A 510 4.42 10.44 -9.16
C LEU A 510 5.42 9.93 -10.20
N TYR A 511 6.65 10.44 -10.16
CA TYR A 511 7.72 9.98 -11.05
C TYR A 511 8.05 8.50 -10.84
N GLN A 512 8.20 8.07 -9.58
CA GLN A 512 8.54 6.68 -9.26
C GLN A 512 7.48 5.70 -9.78
N HIS A 513 6.19 6.04 -9.64
CA HIS A 513 5.11 5.21 -10.18
C HIS A 513 5.08 5.22 -11.70
N GLN A 514 5.37 6.35 -12.35
CA GLN A 514 5.54 6.39 -13.81
C GLN A 514 6.69 5.48 -14.27
N GLN A 515 7.83 5.48 -13.57
CA GLN A 515 8.97 4.61 -13.86
C GLN A 515 8.62 3.12 -13.70
N PHE A 516 7.85 2.75 -12.66
CA PHE A 516 7.34 1.38 -12.51
C PHE A 516 6.43 0.95 -13.68
N LEU A 517 5.54 1.84 -14.13
CA LEU A 517 4.65 1.55 -15.26
C LEU A 517 5.42 1.42 -16.57
N ALA A 518 6.38 2.31 -16.84
CA ALA A 518 7.25 2.22 -18.01
C ALA A 518 8.00 0.89 -18.01
N ARG A 519 8.66 0.55 -16.90
CA ARG A 519 9.43 -0.70 -16.78
C ARG A 519 8.56 -1.96 -16.91
N TYR A 520 7.38 -1.96 -16.31
CA TYR A 520 6.40 -3.04 -16.44
C TYR A 520 5.89 -3.15 -17.88
N TYR A 521 5.64 -2.02 -18.55
CA TYR A 521 5.20 -2.02 -19.95
C TYR A 521 6.25 -2.63 -20.89
N LEU A 522 7.54 -2.40 -20.64
CA LEU A 522 8.60 -3.07 -21.41
C LEU A 522 8.52 -4.60 -21.25
N GLU A 523 8.25 -5.13 -20.05
CA GLU A 523 8.04 -6.59 -19.87
C GLU A 523 6.80 -7.11 -20.57
N ARG A 524 5.72 -6.32 -20.58
CA ARG A 524 4.49 -6.68 -21.29
C ARG A 524 4.76 -6.84 -22.78
N LEU A 525 5.49 -5.91 -23.39
CA LEU A 525 5.89 -6.00 -24.79
C LEU A 525 6.78 -7.24 -25.03
N SER A 526 7.69 -7.54 -24.12
CA SER A 526 8.53 -8.74 -24.19
C SER A 526 7.76 -10.06 -24.18
N ASN A 527 6.57 -10.07 -23.58
CA ASN A 527 5.71 -11.25 -23.46
C ASN A 527 4.42 -11.15 -24.31
N ASP A 528 4.40 -10.24 -25.28
CA ASP A 528 3.30 -10.05 -26.24
C ASP A 528 1.94 -9.76 -25.56
N LEU A 529 1.96 -9.00 -24.46
CA LEU A 529 0.77 -8.61 -23.68
C LEU A 529 0.21 -7.22 -24.05
N GLY A 530 0.93 -6.46 -24.87
CA GLY A 530 0.51 -5.12 -25.30
C GLY A 530 0.43 -4.10 -24.17
N THR A 531 -0.33 -3.05 -24.39
CA THR A 531 -0.51 -1.94 -23.44
C THR A 531 -1.17 -2.40 -22.12
N ILE A 532 -0.87 -1.69 -21.03
CA ILE A 532 -1.49 -1.92 -19.72
C ILE A 532 -3.00 -1.67 -19.84
N PRO A 533 -3.88 -2.63 -19.50
CA PRO A 533 -5.33 -2.48 -19.60
C PRO A 533 -5.87 -1.35 -18.73
N THR A 534 -6.99 -0.79 -19.14
CA THR A 534 -7.77 0.15 -18.32
C THR A 534 -8.97 -0.57 -17.72
N PHE A 535 -9.49 -0.05 -16.62
CA PHE A 535 -10.66 -0.59 -15.94
C PHE A 535 -11.67 0.51 -15.62
N SER A 536 -12.86 0.12 -15.18
CA SER A 536 -13.92 1.03 -14.73
C SER A 536 -14.43 0.60 -13.38
N TRP A 537 -14.68 1.55 -12.48
CA TRP A 537 -15.28 1.31 -11.17
C TRP A 537 -16.68 0.70 -11.24
N TYR A 538 -17.39 0.89 -12.36
CA TYR A 538 -18.78 0.46 -12.56
C TYR A 538 -18.92 -0.84 -13.38
N LYS A 539 -17.79 -1.40 -13.86
CA LYS A 539 -17.78 -2.64 -14.64
C LYS A 539 -17.00 -3.72 -13.91
N PRO A 540 -17.27 -5.00 -14.18
CA PRO A 540 -16.48 -6.08 -13.64
C PRO A 540 -14.99 -5.95 -14.01
N VAL A 541 -14.11 -6.19 -13.03
CA VAL A 541 -12.67 -6.18 -13.24
C VAL A 541 -12.27 -7.48 -13.92
N VAL A 542 -11.84 -7.40 -15.19
CA VAL A 542 -11.51 -8.58 -16.01
C VAL A 542 -10.34 -9.37 -15.42
N THR A 543 -9.33 -8.68 -14.90
CA THR A 543 -8.08 -9.29 -14.41
C THR A 543 -8.18 -9.68 -12.93
N GLY A 544 -8.43 -10.97 -12.68
CA GLY A 544 -8.32 -11.57 -11.36
C GLY A 544 -6.87 -11.78 -10.90
N TYR A 545 -6.68 -12.09 -9.63
CA TYR A 545 -5.40 -12.45 -9.05
C TYR A 545 -5.58 -13.41 -7.88
N TYR A 546 -4.80 -14.50 -7.89
CA TYR A 546 -4.78 -15.52 -6.84
C TYR A 546 -3.36 -15.57 -6.25
N PRO A 547 -3.14 -15.00 -5.06
CA PRO A 547 -1.80 -14.77 -4.54
C PRO A 547 -1.08 -16.04 -4.09
N TYR A 548 -1.81 -17.09 -3.66
CA TYR A 548 -1.23 -18.27 -3.00
C TYR A 548 -0.33 -17.92 -1.80
N LEU A 549 -0.62 -16.81 -1.13
CA LEU A 549 0.05 -16.37 0.10
C LEU A 549 -0.87 -16.58 1.30
N ARG A 550 -0.28 -16.68 2.48
CA ARG A 550 -0.99 -16.68 3.77
C ARG A 550 -0.24 -15.82 4.80
N TYR A 551 -0.94 -15.34 5.80
CA TYR A 551 -0.35 -14.71 6.97
C TYR A 551 0.27 -15.75 7.91
N TYR A 552 1.11 -15.30 8.85
CA TYR A 552 1.74 -16.15 9.86
C TYR A 552 0.72 -17.02 10.61
N ASN A 553 -0.38 -16.40 11.03
CA ASN A 553 -1.50 -17.05 11.73
C ASN A 553 -2.34 -18.01 10.87
N GLY A 554 -1.94 -18.27 9.61
CA GLY A 554 -2.59 -19.22 8.71
C GLY A 554 -3.75 -18.66 7.90
N VAL A 555 -4.17 -17.41 8.13
CA VAL A 555 -5.24 -16.78 7.34
C VAL A 555 -4.75 -16.57 5.90
N PRO A 556 -5.47 -17.04 4.86
CA PRO A 556 -5.07 -16.83 3.47
C PRO A 556 -5.29 -15.39 3.04
N PHE A 557 -4.48 -14.90 2.09
CA PHE A 557 -4.74 -13.62 1.46
C PHE A 557 -6.04 -13.66 0.64
N PRO A 558 -6.85 -12.58 0.64
CA PRO A 558 -8.00 -12.45 -0.25
C PRO A 558 -7.60 -12.64 -1.71
N ALA A 559 -8.34 -13.47 -2.43
CA ALA A 559 -8.18 -13.67 -3.87
C ALA A 559 -9.29 -12.93 -4.62
N ARG A 560 -8.96 -12.42 -5.81
CA ARG A 560 -9.92 -11.77 -6.71
C ARG A 560 -10.12 -12.63 -7.95
N GLU A 561 -11.35 -13.07 -8.18
CA GLU A 561 -11.67 -13.85 -9.38
C GLU A 561 -11.63 -12.98 -10.65
N ASN A 562 -11.50 -13.62 -11.82
CA ASN A 562 -11.66 -12.90 -13.09
C ASN A 562 -13.10 -12.43 -13.24
N TYR A 563 -13.29 -11.26 -13.85
CA TYR A 563 -14.61 -10.62 -13.99
C TYR A 563 -15.30 -10.36 -12.64
N HIS A 564 -14.53 -10.11 -11.58
CA HIS A 564 -15.07 -9.79 -10.27
C HIS A 564 -15.84 -8.46 -10.31
N ASN A 565 -17.09 -8.47 -9.82
CA ASN A 565 -17.96 -7.29 -9.78
C ASN A 565 -18.07 -6.72 -8.37
N GLY A 566 -17.07 -5.94 -7.97
CA GLY A 566 -17.05 -5.29 -6.65
C GLY A 566 -18.12 -4.19 -6.48
N TYR A 567 -18.65 -3.62 -7.57
CA TYR A 567 -19.63 -2.53 -7.49
C TYR A 567 -20.94 -2.95 -6.81
N MET A 568 -21.42 -4.16 -7.07
CA MET A 568 -22.65 -4.67 -6.48
C MET A 568 -22.60 -4.73 -4.96
N GLU A 569 -21.43 -5.03 -4.40
CA GLU A 569 -21.20 -5.16 -2.96
C GLU A 569 -20.83 -3.80 -2.33
N LYS A 570 -19.98 -3.01 -3.00
CA LYS A 570 -19.34 -1.81 -2.43
C LYS A 570 -19.67 -0.52 -3.20
N HIS A 571 -20.92 -0.34 -3.63
CA HIS A 571 -21.34 0.82 -4.44
C HIS A 571 -21.05 2.19 -3.78
N THR A 572 -21.15 2.29 -2.45
CA THR A 572 -20.84 3.52 -1.69
C THR A 572 -19.36 3.88 -1.78
N VAL A 573 -18.48 2.89 -1.73
CA VAL A 573 -17.03 3.05 -1.87
C VAL A 573 -16.69 3.57 -3.27
N VAL A 574 -17.37 3.08 -4.31
CA VAL A 574 -17.19 3.59 -5.68
C VAL A 574 -17.62 5.05 -5.80
N GLN A 575 -18.72 5.45 -5.17
CA GLN A 575 -19.14 6.86 -5.16
C GLN A 575 -18.08 7.75 -4.51
N GLU A 576 -17.54 7.34 -3.36
CA GLU A 576 -16.47 8.06 -2.67
C GLU A 576 -15.21 8.21 -3.54
N ILE A 577 -14.75 7.11 -4.16
CA ILE A 577 -13.61 7.14 -5.10
C ILE A 577 -13.88 8.12 -6.23
N THR A 578 -15.06 8.07 -6.85
CA THR A 578 -15.39 8.95 -7.98
C THR A 578 -15.48 10.41 -7.59
N ASP A 579 -15.91 10.72 -6.37
CA ASP A 579 -15.92 12.08 -5.85
C ASP A 579 -14.50 12.61 -5.61
N TYR A 580 -13.60 11.80 -5.05
CA TYR A 580 -12.19 12.18 -4.91
C TYR A 580 -11.51 12.40 -6.25
N GLU A 581 -11.66 11.47 -7.19
CA GLU A 581 -11.12 11.64 -8.55
C GLU A 581 -11.66 12.90 -9.22
N ARG A 582 -12.96 13.19 -9.10
CA ARG A 582 -13.57 14.40 -9.64
C ARG A 582 -12.92 15.66 -9.05
N ARG A 583 -12.79 15.74 -7.72
CA ARG A 583 -12.19 16.92 -7.04
C ARG A 583 -10.73 17.13 -7.45
N ILE A 584 -9.96 16.05 -7.61
CA ILE A 584 -8.57 16.13 -8.09
C ILE A 584 -8.52 16.64 -9.52
N MET A 585 -9.35 16.09 -10.42
CA MET A 585 -9.42 16.56 -11.81
C MET A 585 -9.85 18.03 -11.90
N GLU A 586 -10.85 18.44 -11.12
CA GLU A 586 -11.30 19.84 -11.06
C GLU A 586 -10.16 20.76 -10.60
N ALA A 587 -9.39 20.37 -9.58
CA ALA A 587 -8.24 21.16 -9.12
C ALA A 587 -7.18 21.34 -10.23
N ILE A 588 -6.88 20.27 -10.98
CA ILE A 588 -5.95 20.32 -12.13
C ILE A 588 -6.50 21.23 -13.23
N ASP A 589 -7.77 21.06 -13.61
CA ASP A 589 -8.38 21.78 -14.73
C ASP A 589 -8.57 23.27 -14.44
N TYR A 590 -8.93 23.63 -13.21
CA TYR A 590 -9.01 25.03 -12.79
C TYR A 590 -7.63 25.66 -12.58
N GLY A 591 -6.59 24.85 -12.36
CA GLY A 591 -5.23 25.31 -12.11
C GLY A 591 -4.97 25.76 -10.67
N PHE A 592 -5.84 25.41 -9.71
CA PHE A 592 -5.62 25.72 -8.30
C PHE A 592 -6.17 24.66 -7.34
N ILE A 593 -5.55 24.54 -6.16
CA ILE A 593 -5.98 23.66 -5.07
C ILE A 593 -6.65 24.51 -3.97
N LEU A 594 -7.80 24.04 -3.46
CA LEU A 594 -8.55 24.70 -2.39
C LEU A 594 -7.99 24.33 -1.01
N LEU A 595 -7.62 25.33 -0.23
CA LEU A 595 -7.14 25.18 1.15
C LEU A 595 -8.32 25.10 2.15
N PRO A 596 -8.09 24.59 3.38
CA PRO A 596 -9.15 24.46 4.39
C PRO A 596 -9.81 25.78 4.82
N ASP A 597 -9.09 26.90 4.70
CA ASP A 597 -9.55 28.25 5.02
C ASP A 597 -10.35 28.92 3.87
N GLY A 598 -10.49 28.23 2.74
CA GLY A 598 -11.16 28.73 1.54
C GLY A 598 -10.25 29.53 0.60
N THR A 599 -8.96 29.69 0.92
CA THR A 599 -7.98 30.27 -0.02
C THR A 599 -7.52 29.23 -1.04
N PHE A 600 -6.73 29.64 -2.04
CA PHE A 600 -6.30 28.76 -3.13
C PHE A 600 -4.79 28.83 -3.37
N VAL A 601 -4.20 27.69 -3.73
CA VAL A 601 -2.80 27.56 -4.17
C VAL A 601 -2.78 27.40 -5.69
N ASN A 602 -2.08 28.29 -6.39
CA ASN A 602 -1.90 28.17 -7.84
C ASN A 602 -0.97 26.99 -8.16
N ILE A 603 -1.41 26.10 -9.05
CA ILE A 603 -0.62 24.97 -9.52
C ILE A 603 -0.26 25.06 -11.02
N THR A 604 -0.61 26.12 -11.75
CA THR A 604 -0.24 26.28 -13.17
C THR A 604 1.27 26.51 -13.43
N VAL A 605 2.10 26.33 -12.40
CA VAL A 605 3.56 26.53 -12.42
C VAL A 605 4.24 25.20 -12.17
N PRO A 606 5.47 24.94 -12.67
CA PRO A 606 6.12 23.63 -12.51
C PRO A 606 6.18 23.10 -11.07
N SER A 607 6.35 23.97 -10.08
CA SER A 607 6.37 23.61 -8.65
C SER A 607 5.01 23.16 -8.10
N GLY A 608 3.91 23.38 -8.82
CA GLY A 608 2.58 22.90 -8.47
C GLY A 608 2.47 21.38 -8.38
N ILE A 609 3.39 20.66 -9.05
CA ILE A 609 3.44 19.20 -9.04
C ILE A 609 3.67 18.62 -7.65
N GLU A 610 4.41 19.33 -6.80
CA GLU A 610 4.69 18.90 -5.44
C GLU A 610 3.40 18.83 -4.62
N TYR A 611 2.58 19.88 -4.69
CA TYR A 611 1.27 19.90 -4.04
C TYR A 611 0.35 18.83 -4.59
N LEU A 612 0.35 18.64 -5.92
CA LEU A 612 -0.51 17.64 -6.56
C LEU A 612 -0.11 16.21 -6.17
N GLY A 613 1.19 15.90 -6.13
CA GLY A 613 1.68 14.59 -5.70
C GLY A 613 1.33 14.28 -4.25
N ASN A 614 1.50 15.26 -3.35
CA ASN A 614 1.13 15.12 -1.94
C ASN A 614 -0.39 14.92 -1.77
N LEU A 615 -1.19 15.63 -2.57
CA LEU A 615 -2.64 15.53 -2.59
C LEU A 615 -3.13 14.16 -3.10
N ILE A 616 -2.56 13.67 -4.21
CA ILE A 616 -2.90 12.36 -4.81
C ILE A 616 -2.50 11.20 -3.89
N GLN A 617 -1.28 11.23 -3.34
CA GLN A 617 -0.83 10.22 -2.37
C GLN A 617 -1.61 10.32 -1.05
N SER A 618 -2.17 11.50 -0.77
CA SER A 618 -2.84 11.83 0.48
C SER A 618 -1.92 11.67 1.70
N ASN A 619 -0.65 12.07 1.55
CA ASN A 619 0.35 11.99 2.61
C ASN A 619 0.16 13.10 3.67
N ALA A 620 0.98 13.09 4.71
CA ALA A 620 0.89 14.05 5.82
C ALA A 620 1.11 15.52 5.41
N ASP A 621 1.73 15.76 4.25
CA ASP A 621 1.92 17.09 3.68
C ASP A 621 0.78 17.49 2.70
N SER A 622 -0.23 16.63 2.55
CA SER A 622 -1.42 16.89 1.75
C SER A 622 -2.25 18.03 2.33
N VAL A 623 -2.61 18.98 1.48
CA VAL A 623 -3.47 20.11 1.85
C VAL A 623 -4.94 19.71 1.76
N ASN A 624 -5.75 20.14 2.73
CA ASN A 624 -7.20 19.95 2.73
C ASN A 624 -7.64 18.48 2.56
N GLN A 625 -7.01 17.58 3.33
CA GLN A 625 -7.27 16.14 3.30
C GLN A 625 -8.74 15.77 3.54
N ARG A 626 -9.49 16.58 4.30
CA ARG A 626 -10.94 16.42 4.49
C ARG A 626 -11.72 16.52 3.16
N PHE A 627 -11.28 17.37 2.23
CA PHE A 627 -11.96 17.58 0.96
C PHE A 627 -11.44 16.63 -0.13
N TYR A 628 -10.13 16.46 -0.27
CA TYR A 628 -9.53 15.64 -1.32
C TYR A 628 -9.45 14.14 -0.99
N GLY A 629 -9.57 13.77 0.29
CA GLY A 629 -9.73 12.39 0.74
C GLY A 629 -8.47 11.53 0.70
N TYR A 630 -8.67 10.21 0.73
CA TYR A 630 -7.64 9.16 0.71
C TYR A 630 -7.82 8.22 -0.48
N LEU A 631 -7.69 8.75 -1.70
CA LEU A 631 -8.01 8.02 -2.94
C LEU A 631 -7.30 6.66 -3.03
N GLU A 632 -5.98 6.63 -2.83
CA GLU A 632 -5.19 5.40 -2.94
C GLU A 632 -5.64 4.31 -1.95
N LYS A 633 -5.87 4.68 -0.69
CA LYS A 633 -6.31 3.75 0.37
C LYS A 633 -7.67 3.13 0.01
N VAL A 634 -8.65 3.96 -0.33
CA VAL A 634 -10.02 3.52 -0.60
C VAL A 634 -10.08 2.69 -1.90
N ALA A 635 -9.33 3.11 -2.93
CA ALA A 635 -9.23 2.37 -4.18
C ALA A 635 -8.61 0.99 -4.00
N LYS A 636 -7.51 0.87 -3.24
CA LYS A 636 -6.86 -0.43 -2.97
C LYS A 636 -7.76 -1.37 -2.19
N PHE A 637 -8.50 -0.88 -1.21
CA PHE A 637 -9.51 -1.67 -0.49
C PHE A 637 -10.63 -2.19 -1.42
N PHE A 638 -11.07 -1.38 -2.37
CA PHE A 638 -12.07 -1.81 -3.36
C PHE A 638 -11.50 -2.84 -4.33
N LEU A 639 -10.36 -2.52 -4.97
CA LEU A 639 -9.75 -3.38 -6.00
C LEU A 639 -9.16 -4.66 -5.44
N GLY A 640 -8.74 -4.67 -4.18
CA GLY A 640 -8.16 -5.82 -3.50
C GLY A 640 -9.13 -6.97 -3.24
N GLY A 641 -10.44 -6.74 -3.39
CA GLY A 641 -11.46 -7.73 -3.01
C GLY A 641 -11.50 -7.98 -1.50
N SER A 642 -11.03 -7.02 -0.70
CA SER A 642 -10.83 -7.17 0.74
C SER A 642 -12.14 -7.28 1.48
N PHE A 643 -12.14 -7.99 2.60
CA PHE A 643 -13.32 -8.10 3.45
C PHE A 643 -13.53 -6.85 4.30
N GLU A 644 -14.79 -6.58 4.68
CA GLU A 644 -15.05 -5.58 5.70
C GLU A 644 -14.35 -5.97 7.02
N MET A 645 -13.83 -4.99 7.73
CA MET A 645 -13.16 -5.21 9.01
C MET A 645 -14.17 -5.79 10.01
N TYR A 646 -13.77 -6.84 10.73
CA TYR A 646 -14.62 -7.42 11.78
C TYR A 646 -14.68 -6.48 12.99
N ASN A 647 -13.53 -5.91 13.36
CA ASN A 647 -13.38 -4.84 14.35
C ASN A 647 -12.10 -4.04 14.04
N GLU A 648 -11.81 -3.04 14.87
CA GLU A 648 -10.66 -2.15 14.73
C GLU A 648 -9.28 -2.85 14.71
N PHE A 649 -9.16 -4.04 15.34
CA PHE A 649 -7.92 -4.82 15.42
C PHE A 649 -7.82 -5.98 14.42
N ARG A 650 -8.95 -6.41 13.84
CA ARG A 650 -9.03 -7.59 12.96
C ARG A 650 -9.40 -7.16 11.54
N ALA A 651 -8.36 -6.87 10.77
CA ALA A 651 -8.45 -6.61 9.34
C ALA A 651 -7.70 -7.70 8.56
N ILE A 652 -8.26 -8.13 7.43
CA ILE A 652 -7.60 -9.04 6.50
C ILE A 652 -7.29 -8.25 5.22
N PRO A 653 -6.11 -7.60 5.13
CA PRO A 653 -5.75 -6.83 3.95
C PRO A 653 -5.49 -7.75 2.76
N SER A 654 -5.87 -7.27 1.58
CA SER A 654 -5.47 -7.85 0.31
C SER A 654 -3.99 -7.59 0.02
N VAL A 655 -3.47 -8.21 -1.03
CA VAL A 655 -2.11 -7.94 -1.51
C VAL A 655 -1.89 -6.48 -1.90
N LEU A 656 -2.92 -5.76 -2.37
CA LEU A 656 -2.80 -4.36 -2.78
C LEU A 656 -2.63 -3.40 -1.60
N GLU A 657 -3.07 -3.80 -0.41
CA GLU A 657 -3.01 -3.01 0.83
C GLU A 657 -1.72 -3.26 1.62
N ARG A 658 -0.70 -3.85 0.98
CA ARG A 658 0.59 -4.20 1.58
C ARG A 658 1.72 -3.79 0.67
N TYR A 659 2.71 -3.09 1.18
CA TYR A 659 3.84 -2.66 0.34
C TYR A 659 4.71 -3.84 -0.10
N GLU A 660 4.76 -4.91 0.69
CA GLU A 660 5.51 -6.14 0.42
C GLU A 660 4.92 -6.97 -0.71
N THR A 661 3.63 -6.78 -1.03
CA THR A 661 2.90 -7.65 -1.98
C THR A 661 2.10 -6.91 -3.05
N ALA A 662 1.98 -5.57 -2.97
CA ALA A 662 1.15 -4.80 -3.88
C ALA A 662 1.59 -4.95 -5.35
N MET A 663 2.90 -4.98 -5.63
CA MET A 663 3.40 -5.09 -7.00
C MET A 663 3.14 -6.46 -7.64
N ARG A 664 2.73 -7.46 -6.86
CA ARG A 664 2.41 -8.81 -7.38
C ARG A 664 1.08 -8.87 -8.14
N ASP A 665 0.15 -7.97 -7.81
CA ASP A 665 -1.18 -7.96 -8.39
C ASP A 665 -1.18 -7.12 -9.68
N PRO A 666 -1.60 -7.65 -10.84
CA PRO A 666 -1.75 -6.88 -12.07
C PRO A 666 -2.60 -5.60 -11.93
N MET A 667 -3.56 -5.59 -11.00
CA MET A 667 -4.38 -4.41 -10.73
C MET A 667 -3.60 -3.26 -10.11
N PHE A 668 -2.44 -3.50 -9.50
CA PHE A 668 -1.53 -2.43 -9.08
C PHE A 668 -1.17 -1.54 -10.27
N TYR A 669 -0.71 -2.14 -11.36
CA TYR A 669 -0.26 -1.40 -12.54
C TYR A 669 -1.43 -0.73 -13.28
N GLN A 670 -2.59 -1.37 -13.33
CA GLN A 670 -3.79 -0.76 -13.92
C GLN A 670 -4.28 0.43 -13.10
N PHE A 671 -4.27 0.31 -11.77
CA PHE A 671 -4.62 1.39 -10.85
C PHE A 671 -3.65 2.56 -10.95
N PHE A 672 -2.34 2.30 -10.85
CA PHE A 672 -1.36 3.36 -10.92
C PHE A 672 -1.26 4.00 -12.31
N LYS A 673 -1.60 3.29 -13.40
CA LYS A 673 -1.78 3.91 -14.72
C LYS A 673 -2.89 4.95 -14.72
N ARG A 674 -3.98 4.70 -13.98
CA ARG A 674 -5.06 5.69 -13.80
C ARG A 674 -4.58 6.89 -12.98
N ILE A 675 -3.83 6.66 -11.88
CA ILE A 675 -3.27 7.71 -11.04
C ILE A 675 -2.26 8.59 -11.80
N VAL A 676 -1.33 7.97 -12.52
CA VAL A 676 -0.36 8.66 -13.39
C VAL A 676 -1.07 9.40 -14.53
N GLY A 677 -2.30 9.02 -14.88
CA GLY A 677 -3.16 9.83 -15.75
C GLY A 677 -3.44 11.24 -15.23
N PHE A 678 -3.57 11.43 -13.90
CA PHE A 678 -3.68 12.77 -13.31
C PHE A 678 -2.36 13.55 -13.42
N TYR A 679 -1.23 12.86 -13.26
CA TYR A 679 0.09 13.45 -13.43
C TYR A 679 0.26 13.99 -14.86
N TYR A 680 -0.04 13.20 -15.89
CA TYR A 680 0.07 13.66 -17.28
C TYR A 680 -0.98 14.70 -17.65
N ARG A 681 -2.21 14.61 -17.12
CA ARG A 681 -3.23 15.66 -17.30
C ARG A 681 -2.72 17.01 -16.82
N TYR A 682 -2.05 17.03 -15.67
CA TYR A 682 -1.39 18.22 -15.15
C TYR A 682 -0.21 18.67 -16.03
N LEU A 683 0.71 17.76 -16.37
CA LEU A 683 1.88 18.08 -17.19
C LEU A 683 1.51 18.62 -18.57
N ASP A 684 0.37 18.21 -19.12
CA ASP A 684 -0.15 18.69 -20.40
C ASP A 684 -0.72 20.11 -20.35
N THR A 685 -0.97 20.65 -19.14
CA THR A 685 -1.28 22.08 -18.96
C THR A 685 -0.03 22.95 -19.03
N LEU A 686 1.16 22.38 -18.81
CA LEU A 686 2.42 23.11 -18.87
C LEU A 686 2.86 23.29 -20.34
N PRO A 687 3.49 24.42 -20.68
CA PRO A 687 4.01 24.64 -22.03
C PRO A 687 5.10 23.62 -22.38
N SER A 688 5.07 23.15 -23.62
CA SER A 688 6.15 22.36 -24.21
C SER A 688 7.48 23.09 -24.10
N TYR A 689 8.56 22.33 -23.95
CA TYR A 689 9.90 22.93 -23.98
C TYR A 689 10.20 23.54 -25.35
N LYS A 690 10.80 24.73 -25.35
CA LYS A 690 11.30 25.39 -26.56
C LYS A 690 12.63 24.78 -26.98
N TYR A 691 12.99 24.96 -28.26
CA TYR A 691 14.28 24.51 -28.79
C TYR A 691 15.45 24.99 -27.94
N GLU A 692 15.46 26.24 -27.48
CA GLU A 692 16.56 26.79 -26.69
C GLU A 692 16.64 26.22 -25.26
N GLU A 693 15.55 25.65 -24.74
CA GLU A 693 15.50 25.04 -23.39
C GLU A 693 16.06 23.62 -23.39
N VAL A 694 15.93 22.89 -24.51
CA VAL A 694 16.44 21.51 -24.64
C VAL A 694 17.78 21.41 -25.37
N ASN A 695 18.09 22.38 -26.22
CA ASN A 695 19.35 22.45 -26.93
C ASN A 695 20.49 22.80 -25.97
N PHE A 696 21.65 22.18 -26.16
CA PHE A 696 22.89 22.54 -25.49
C PHE A 696 23.86 23.15 -26.52
N PRO A 697 23.90 24.50 -26.67
CA PRO A 697 24.75 25.14 -27.67
C PRO A 697 26.23 24.76 -27.54
N GLY A 698 26.82 24.38 -28.67
CA GLY A 698 28.22 23.97 -28.75
C GLY A 698 28.51 22.56 -28.22
N VAL A 699 27.48 21.76 -27.95
CA VAL A 699 27.63 20.33 -27.60
C VAL A 699 26.86 19.48 -28.60
N LYS A 700 27.52 18.45 -29.13
CA LYS A 700 26.92 17.51 -30.08
C LYS A 700 27.32 16.08 -29.74
N VAL A 701 26.34 15.17 -29.73
CA VAL A 701 26.59 13.73 -29.65
C VAL A 701 26.85 13.22 -31.07
N GLU A 702 28.04 12.68 -31.31
CA GLU A 702 28.47 12.26 -32.64
C GLU A 702 28.25 10.78 -32.89
N GLN A 703 28.54 9.95 -31.89
CA GLN A 703 28.46 8.50 -32.02
C GLN A 703 28.08 7.83 -30.70
N VAL A 704 27.32 6.74 -30.80
CA VAL A 704 27.01 5.82 -29.70
C VAL A 704 27.48 4.42 -30.09
N GLU A 705 28.30 3.82 -29.23
CA GLU A 705 28.65 2.40 -29.30
C GLU A 705 28.09 1.70 -28.07
N MET A 706 27.49 0.52 -28.24
CA MET A 706 26.94 -0.25 -27.13
C MET A 706 27.27 -1.73 -27.27
N ASP A 707 27.60 -2.35 -26.14
CA ASP A 707 27.82 -3.78 -26.06
C ASP A 707 26.52 -4.57 -26.32
N LYS A 708 26.66 -5.87 -26.55
CA LYS A 708 25.53 -6.76 -26.76
C LYS A 708 24.70 -6.90 -25.48
N LEU A 709 23.42 -6.57 -25.56
CA LEU A 709 22.48 -6.71 -24.44
C LEU A 709 21.91 -8.12 -24.37
N VAL A 710 22.18 -8.84 -23.28
CA VAL A 710 21.74 -10.22 -23.08
C VAL A 710 21.12 -10.38 -21.71
N THR A 711 19.90 -10.90 -21.68
CA THR A 711 19.19 -11.31 -20.47
C THR A 711 19.15 -12.83 -20.35
N TYR A 712 19.02 -13.33 -19.13
CA TYR A 712 18.91 -14.75 -18.80
C TYR A 712 18.21 -14.92 -17.44
N PHE A 713 17.90 -16.16 -17.05
CA PHE A 713 17.46 -16.48 -15.69
C PHE A 713 18.57 -17.20 -14.95
N ASP A 714 18.82 -16.82 -13.69
CA ASP A 714 19.66 -17.55 -12.75
C ASP A 714 18.89 -17.94 -11.50
N ASN A 715 19.39 -18.93 -10.76
CA ASN A 715 18.80 -19.33 -9.50
C ASN A 715 19.29 -18.42 -8.37
N PHE A 716 18.36 -17.96 -7.54
CA PHE A 716 18.63 -17.18 -6.34
C PHE A 716 18.07 -17.93 -5.12
N ASP A 717 18.85 -17.93 -4.04
CA ASP A 717 18.50 -18.58 -2.77
C ASP A 717 18.24 -17.51 -1.69
N ALA A 718 17.07 -17.53 -1.07
CA ALA A 718 16.70 -16.65 0.04
C ALA A 718 16.60 -17.45 1.36
N ASP A 719 17.12 -16.91 2.47
CA ASP A 719 17.00 -17.54 3.79
C ASP A 719 15.57 -17.38 4.33
N ILE A 720 14.80 -18.46 4.31
CA ILE A 720 13.43 -18.52 4.82
C ILE A 720 13.35 -19.22 6.18
N THR A 721 14.45 -19.29 6.93
CA THR A 721 14.49 -19.97 8.23
C THR A 721 13.52 -19.34 9.24
N ASN A 722 13.28 -18.03 9.16
CA ASN A 722 12.27 -17.34 9.96
C ASN A 722 10.81 -17.79 9.66
N ALA A 723 10.58 -18.59 8.62
CA ALA A 723 9.25 -19.11 8.27
C ALA A 723 8.78 -20.28 9.15
N VAL A 724 9.67 -20.84 9.98
CA VAL A 724 9.38 -21.98 10.84
C VAL A 724 9.66 -21.64 12.30
N ASP A 725 8.85 -22.21 13.19
CA ASP A 725 9.08 -22.05 14.61
C ASP A 725 10.23 -22.95 15.08
N VAL A 726 10.99 -22.45 16.05
CA VAL A 726 12.15 -23.15 16.66
C VAL A 726 11.93 -23.32 18.15
N GLU A 727 12.58 -24.34 18.73
CA GLU A 727 12.46 -24.59 20.16
C GLU A 727 13.36 -23.64 20.96
N VAL A 728 13.01 -23.40 22.23
CA VAL A 728 13.88 -22.65 23.13
C VAL A 728 15.07 -23.53 23.49
N PHE A 729 16.28 -23.00 23.30
CA PHE A 729 17.49 -23.76 23.57
C PHE A 729 17.67 -23.99 25.08
N ASP A 730 17.73 -25.25 25.50
CA ASP A 730 18.02 -25.64 26.87
C ASP A 730 19.46 -26.17 26.99
N GLU A 731 20.32 -25.43 27.70
CA GLU A 731 21.72 -25.78 27.90
C GLU A 731 21.94 -27.05 28.73
N SER A 732 20.93 -27.48 29.49
CA SER A 732 21.02 -28.70 30.29
C SER A 732 20.76 -29.97 29.48
N THR A 733 19.98 -29.88 28.41
CA THR A 733 19.55 -31.03 27.60
C THR A 733 20.12 -31.04 26.18
N MET A 734 20.60 -29.90 25.68
CA MET A 734 21.01 -29.73 24.28
C MET A 734 22.47 -29.28 24.16
N LYS A 735 23.18 -29.83 23.17
CA LYS A 735 24.55 -29.38 22.83
C LYS A 735 24.46 -28.19 21.88
N ALA A 736 25.24 -27.15 22.15
CA ALA A 736 25.26 -25.96 21.30
C ALA A 736 25.93 -26.28 19.95
N GLY A 737 25.18 -26.15 18.86
CA GLY A 737 25.70 -26.19 17.50
C GLY A 737 26.59 -24.98 17.16
N GLU A 738 27.16 -24.98 15.96
CA GLU A 738 28.00 -23.89 15.46
C GLU A 738 27.20 -22.58 15.31
N MET A 739 25.94 -22.64 14.86
CA MET A 739 25.08 -21.47 14.69
C MET A 739 24.77 -20.77 16.00
N LYS A 740 24.52 -21.55 17.07
CA LYS A 740 24.30 -20.97 18.41
C LYS A 740 25.55 -20.21 18.90
N LYS A 741 26.76 -20.71 18.61
CA LYS A 741 28.01 -20.07 19.08
C LYS A 741 28.17 -18.63 18.58
N PHE A 742 27.69 -18.34 17.38
CA PHE A 742 27.68 -16.97 16.85
C PHE A 742 26.32 -16.27 17.00
N GLY A 743 25.31 -16.91 17.61
CA GLY A 743 24.05 -16.28 18.03
C GLY A 743 22.88 -16.38 17.05
N LYS A 744 22.93 -17.27 16.05
CA LYS A 744 21.75 -17.65 15.27
C LYS A 744 21.01 -18.76 16.02
N MET A 745 19.70 -18.60 16.20
CA MET A 745 18.92 -19.46 17.12
C MET A 745 18.26 -20.67 16.45
N ALA A 746 18.36 -20.85 15.14
CA ALA A 746 17.66 -21.90 14.43
C ALA A 746 18.26 -23.29 14.66
N HIS A 747 17.59 -24.12 15.46
CA HIS A 747 18.01 -25.48 15.77
C HIS A 747 16.82 -26.46 15.95
N TYR A 748 17.10 -27.76 15.82
CA TYR A 748 16.19 -28.88 16.10
C TYR A 748 16.95 -29.97 16.89
N GLN A 749 16.52 -30.25 18.11
CA GLN A 749 17.16 -31.14 19.07
C GLN A 749 18.66 -30.84 19.27
N GLY A 750 19.02 -29.55 19.23
CA GLY A 750 20.40 -29.06 19.38
C GLY A 750 21.20 -29.09 18.07
N GLU A 751 20.60 -29.54 16.98
CA GLU A 751 21.23 -29.57 15.65
C GLU A 751 20.81 -28.36 14.82
N ASP A 752 21.78 -27.69 14.22
CA ASP A 752 21.57 -26.45 13.46
C ASP A 752 20.93 -26.72 12.10
N PHE A 753 20.06 -25.81 11.63
CA PHE A 753 19.50 -25.88 10.29
C PHE A 753 19.29 -24.51 9.63
N VAL A 754 19.29 -24.49 8.31
CA VAL A 754 18.95 -23.34 7.45
C VAL A 754 18.06 -23.81 6.31
N LEU A 755 17.00 -23.04 6.05
CA LEU A 755 16.03 -23.29 4.99
C LEU A 755 16.16 -22.23 3.90
N TYR A 756 16.37 -22.65 2.66
CA TYR A 756 16.47 -21.76 1.51
C TYR A 756 15.27 -21.93 0.58
N ALA A 757 14.67 -20.82 0.15
CA ALA A 757 13.78 -20.80 -1.00
C ALA A 757 14.59 -20.49 -2.27
N ARG A 758 14.61 -21.43 -3.22
CA ARG A 758 15.33 -21.31 -4.49
C ARG A 758 14.38 -20.92 -5.60
N MET A 759 14.57 -19.74 -6.22
CA MET A 759 13.72 -19.26 -7.32
C MET A 759 14.55 -18.77 -8.51
N PRO A 760 14.08 -18.99 -9.76
CA PRO A 760 14.72 -18.45 -10.94
C PRO A 760 14.37 -16.96 -11.10
N ARG A 761 15.35 -16.06 -11.14
CA ARG A 761 15.14 -14.60 -11.26
C ARG A 761 15.76 -14.07 -12.55
N LEU A 762 15.13 -13.05 -13.14
CA LEU A 762 15.67 -12.42 -14.35
C LEU A 762 16.99 -11.72 -14.02
N ASN A 763 17.95 -11.81 -14.93
CA ASN A 763 19.24 -11.14 -14.84
C ASN A 763 19.75 -10.73 -16.23
N HIS A 764 20.82 -9.96 -16.29
CA HIS A 764 21.48 -9.56 -17.53
C HIS A 764 23.01 -9.60 -17.40
N LEU A 765 23.69 -9.75 -18.54
CA LEU A 765 25.14 -9.59 -18.58
C LEU A 765 25.52 -8.11 -18.41
N PRO A 766 26.62 -7.80 -17.69
CA PRO A 766 27.14 -6.44 -17.66
C PRO A 766 27.42 -5.95 -19.08
N PHE A 767 27.02 -4.72 -19.37
CA PHE A 767 27.26 -4.06 -20.65
C PHE A 767 27.81 -2.66 -20.43
N SER A 768 28.54 -2.15 -21.40
CA SER A 768 29.00 -0.77 -21.43
C SER A 768 28.50 -0.06 -22.67
N PHE A 769 28.39 1.26 -22.58
CA PHE A 769 28.21 2.12 -23.75
C PHE A 769 29.32 3.18 -23.79
N LYS A 770 29.64 3.64 -25.00
CA LYS A 770 30.53 4.75 -25.26
C LYS A 770 29.80 5.84 -26.03
N LEU A 771 29.88 7.07 -25.53
CA LEU A 771 29.36 8.26 -26.19
C LEU A 771 30.52 9.13 -26.64
N THR A 772 30.61 9.40 -27.93
CA THR A 772 31.52 10.39 -28.49
C THR A 772 30.78 11.73 -28.55
N VAL A 773 31.27 12.71 -27.79
CA VAL A 773 30.63 14.03 -27.62
C VAL A 773 31.62 15.12 -27.99
N ALA A 774 31.28 15.97 -28.96
CA ALA A 774 32.03 17.16 -29.29
C ALA A 774 31.55 18.34 -28.45
N SER A 775 32.47 19.11 -27.85
CA SER A 775 32.18 20.34 -27.11
C SER A 775 33.06 21.49 -27.58
N ASP A 776 32.48 22.66 -27.83
CA ASP A 776 33.24 23.85 -28.29
C ASP A 776 34.16 24.43 -27.20
N LYS A 777 33.80 24.21 -25.94
CA LYS A 777 34.52 24.75 -24.77
C LYS A 777 34.49 23.77 -23.59
N PRO A 778 35.40 23.93 -22.60
CA PRO A 778 35.31 23.17 -21.37
C PRO A 778 34.08 23.61 -20.56
N GLN A 779 33.24 22.66 -20.16
CA GLN A 779 32.03 22.93 -19.39
C GLN A 779 31.50 21.67 -18.70
N LYS A 780 30.75 21.86 -17.60
CA LYS A 780 30.08 20.78 -16.90
C LYS A 780 28.80 20.40 -17.63
N ALA A 781 28.62 19.10 -17.82
CA ALA A 781 27.44 18.54 -18.44
C ALA A 781 26.92 17.36 -17.63
N VAL A 782 25.66 17.00 -17.88
CA VAL A 782 25.00 15.84 -17.31
C VAL A 782 24.55 14.94 -18.44
N VAL A 783 24.79 13.65 -18.31
CA VAL A 783 24.33 12.63 -19.25
C VAL A 783 23.14 11.93 -18.63
N VAL A 784 22.01 11.94 -19.34
CA VAL A 784 20.79 11.22 -18.97
C VAL A 784 20.55 10.10 -19.98
N VAL A 785 20.27 8.90 -19.48
CA VAL A 785 20.05 7.71 -20.29
C VAL A 785 18.69 7.11 -19.96
N PHE A 786 17.88 6.88 -20.99
CA PHE A 786 16.60 6.18 -20.87
C PHE A 786 16.53 4.99 -21.84
N ILE A 787 15.67 4.03 -21.53
CA ILE A 787 15.25 2.96 -22.43
C ILE A 787 13.73 3.00 -22.60
N GLY A 788 13.27 2.90 -23.84
CA GLY A 788 11.85 2.88 -24.20
C GLY A 788 11.55 1.91 -25.33
N PRO A 789 10.27 1.68 -25.64
CA PRO A 789 9.88 0.81 -26.73
C PRO A 789 10.10 1.52 -28.08
N LYS A 790 10.58 0.79 -29.09
CA LYS A 790 10.68 1.31 -30.46
C LYS A 790 9.35 1.21 -31.20
N TYR A 791 8.66 0.08 -31.02
CA TYR A 791 7.41 -0.24 -31.70
C TYR A 791 6.27 -0.44 -30.70
N ASP A 792 5.06 -0.08 -31.13
CA ASP A 792 3.84 -0.39 -30.40
C ASP A 792 3.44 -1.87 -30.55
N GLN A 793 2.32 -2.25 -29.91
CA GLN A 793 1.79 -3.61 -29.95
C GLN A 793 1.34 -4.09 -31.35
N TYR A 794 1.21 -3.18 -32.31
CA TYR A 794 0.82 -3.46 -33.70
C TYR A 794 2.03 -3.42 -34.65
N GLY A 795 3.22 -3.09 -34.16
CA GLY A 795 4.44 -2.96 -34.96
C GLY A 795 4.65 -1.58 -35.58
N ASN A 796 3.86 -0.57 -35.20
CA ASN A 796 4.10 0.80 -35.65
C ASN A 796 5.23 1.44 -34.85
N VAL A 797 6.04 2.27 -35.49
CA VAL A 797 7.05 3.08 -34.79
C VAL A 797 6.33 4.12 -33.94
N TYR A 798 6.74 4.28 -32.69
CA TYR A 798 6.21 5.34 -31.85
C TYR A 798 6.64 6.73 -32.33
N GLY A 799 5.70 7.67 -32.35
CA GLY A 799 6.03 9.10 -32.34
C GLY A 799 6.64 9.50 -31.00
N VAL A 800 7.52 10.50 -30.99
CA VAL A 800 8.27 10.91 -29.80
C VAL A 800 7.33 11.32 -28.67
N ASN A 801 6.36 12.17 -28.97
CA ASN A 801 5.43 12.66 -27.95
C ASN A 801 4.52 11.54 -27.41
N ALA A 802 4.12 10.60 -28.26
CA ALA A 802 3.31 9.46 -27.84
C ALA A 802 4.11 8.47 -26.97
N ASN A 803 5.44 8.43 -27.13
CA ASN A 803 6.30 7.50 -26.41
C ASN A 803 6.83 8.01 -25.08
N ARG A 804 6.72 9.32 -24.80
CA ARG A 804 7.35 9.98 -23.64
C ARG A 804 7.04 9.29 -22.30
N GLU A 805 5.85 8.71 -22.16
CA GLU A 805 5.42 8.03 -20.92
C GLU A 805 6.02 6.64 -20.72
N ASN A 806 6.60 6.06 -21.78
CA ASN A 806 7.09 4.68 -21.81
C ASN A 806 8.61 4.57 -21.61
N PHE A 807 9.31 5.69 -21.37
CA PHE A 807 10.74 5.69 -21.12
C PHE A 807 11.05 5.45 -19.65
N PHE A 808 11.90 4.46 -19.40
CA PHE A 808 12.46 4.11 -18.10
C PHE A 808 13.91 4.63 -18.01
N GLN A 809 14.23 5.35 -16.95
CA GLN A 809 15.53 5.97 -16.73
C GLN A 809 16.54 4.91 -16.26
N LEU A 810 17.69 4.87 -16.93
CA LEU A 810 18.79 3.95 -16.62
C LEU A 810 19.95 4.63 -15.90
N ASP A 811 20.32 5.84 -16.28
CA ASP A 811 21.38 6.54 -15.56
C ASP A 811 21.26 8.05 -15.65
N HIS A 812 21.92 8.71 -14.71
CA HIS A 812 21.97 10.15 -14.57
C HIS A 812 23.30 10.54 -13.92
N PHE A 813 24.22 11.11 -14.70
CA PHE A 813 25.56 11.37 -14.20
C PHE A 813 26.26 12.62 -14.74
N LEU A 814 27.10 13.23 -13.91
CA LEU A 814 27.91 14.41 -14.25
C LEU A 814 29.16 14.00 -15.05
N VAL A 815 29.50 14.82 -16.03
CA VAL A 815 30.75 14.76 -16.79
C VAL A 815 31.33 16.16 -16.94
N ASP A 816 32.65 16.28 -16.81
CA ASP A 816 33.36 17.51 -17.11
C ASP A 816 33.87 17.42 -18.56
N LEU A 817 33.22 18.12 -19.49
CA LEU A 817 33.61 18.12 -20.90
C LEU A 817 34.83 19.03 -21.11
N VAL A 818 35.77 18.58 -21.93
CA VAL A 818 36.87 19.41 -22.48
C VAL A 818 36.50 19.91 -23.87
N ALA A 819 37.18 20.96 -24.34
CA ALA A 819 37.01 21.43 -25.72
C ALA A 819 37.51 20.37 -26.73
N GLY A 820 36.76 20.16 -27.81
CA GLY A 820 37.00 19.12 -28.81
C GLY A 820 36.21 17.85 -28.53
N GLU A 821 36.78 16.71 -28.92
CA GLU A 821 36.16 15.39 -28.80
C GLU A 821 36.34 14.80 -27.39
N ASN A 822 35.24 14.29 -26.82
CA ASN A 822 35.20 13.64 -25.52
C ASN A 822 34.64 12.23 -25.70
N VAL A 823 35.37 11.21 -25.21
CA VAL A 823 34.89 9.82 -25.24
C VAL A 823 34.47 9.43 -23.82
N ILE A 824 33.17 9.32 -23.61
CA ILE A 824 32.55 8.98 -22.33
C ILE A 824 32.23 7.50 -22.34
N SER A 825 32.90 6.72 -21.49
CA SER A 825 32.60 5.29 -21.30
C SER A 825 31.86 5.09 -19.97
N ARG A 826 30.79 4.28 -20.00
CA ARG A 826 29.96 3.99 -18.81
C ARG A 826 29.60 2.51 -18.77
N ASN A 827 29.83 1.85 -17.64
CA ASN A 827 29.44 0.46 -17.41
C ASN A 827 28.11 0.40 -16.64
N SER A 828 27.26 -0.58 -16.99
CA SER A 828 25.99 -0.85 -16.29
C SER A 828 26.11 -1.00 -14.77
N GLN A 829 27.24 -1.50 -14.26
CA GLN A 829 27.49 -1.67 -12.83
C GLN A 829 27.75 -0.35 -12.09
N ASP A 830 28.06 0.73 -12.82
CA ASP A 830 28.30 2.06 -12.26
C ASP A 830 27.03 2.94 -12.27
N PHE A 831 25.91 2.43 -12.78
CA PHE A 831 24.67 3.18 -12.89
C PHE A 831 24.15 3.57 -11.51
N SER A 832 23.77 4.83 -11.39
CA SER A 832 23.48 5.46 -10.10
C SER A 832 22.26 4.86 -9.40
N TRP A 833 21.21 4.44 -10.11
CA TRP A 833 19.97 4.04 -9.44
C TRP A 833 19.91 2.57 -9.01
N PHE A 834 20.92 1.76 -9.36
CA PHE A 834 20.82 0.30 -9.28
C PHE A 834 21.71 -0.30 -8.19
N VAL A 835 21.19 -1.30 -7.48
CA VAL A 835 21.89 -2.00 -6.39
C VAL A 835 21.94 -3.50 -6.64
N LYS A 836 22.95 -4.14 -6.05
CA LYS A 836 23.12 -5.59 -6.07
C LYS A 836 22.05 -6.28 -5.21
N ASP A 837 21.91 -7.58 -5.40
CA ASP A 837 21.09 -8.37 -4.48
C ASP A 837 21.67 -8.35 -3.08
N ARG A 838 20.78 -8.51 -2.11
CA ARG A 838 21.17 -8.52 -0.71
C ARG A 838 21.87 -9.82 -0.33
N THR A 839 22.90 -9.70 0.49
CA THR A 839 23.50 -10.81 1.19
C THR A 839 22.45 -11.49 2.07
N THR A 840 22.40 -12.83 2.05
CA THR A 840 21.41 -13.60 2.83
C THR A 840 21.55 -13.31 4.32
N TYR A 841 20.46 -13.36 5.07
CA TYR A 841 20.47 -13.07 6.50
C TYR A 841 21.45 -13.97 7.28
N PHE A 842 21.53 -15.26 6.91
CA PHE A 842 22.52 -16.17 7.45
C PHE A 842 23.97 -15.70 7.21
N ASP A 843 24.31 -15.36 5.97
CA ASP A 843 25.67 -14.95 5.61
C ASP A 843 26.02 -13.57 6.19
N LEU A 844 25.09 -12.62 6.17
CA LEU A 844 25.25 -11.30 6.76
C LEU A 844 25.57 -11.40 8.25
N TYR A 845 24.79 -12.21 8.98
CA TYR A 845 25.02 -12.42 10.40
C TYR A 845 26.37 -13.12 10.67
N LYS A 846 26.72 -14.15 9.88
CA LYS A 846 28.03 -14.82 9.97
C LYS A 846 29.19 -13.85 9.71
N GLN A 847 29.08 -12.95 8.73
CA GLN A 847 30.09 -11.93 8.42
C GLN A 847 30.25 -10.91 9.56
N VAL A 848 29.14 -10.41 10.13
CA VAL A 848 29.17 -9.47 11.26
C VAL A 848 29.81 -10.11 12.49
N MET A 849 29.50 -11.37 12.79
CA MET A 849 30.08 -12.07 13.94
C MET A 849 31.56 -12.37 13.76
N LYS A 850 32.01 -12.72 12.53
CA LYS A 850 33.44 -12.82 12.21
C LYS A 850 34.15 -11.47 12.32
N ALA A 851 33.49 -10.37 11.95
CA ALA A 851 34.05 -9.05 12.15
C ALA A 851 34.14 -8.67 13.63
N PHE A 852 33.17 -9.11 14.43
CA PHE A 852 33.18 -8.91 15.87
C PHE A 852 34.31 -9.69 16.58
N SER A 853 34.66 -10.88 16.10
CA SER A 853 35.82 -11.66 16.59
C SER A 853 37.17 -11.16 16.07
N GLY A 854 37.19 -10.31 15.03
CA GLY A 854 38.39 -9.78 14.40
C GLY A 854 38.92 -10.60 13.21
N ASP A 855 38.19 -11.64 12.79
CA ASP A 855 38.58 -12.54 11.69
C ASP A 855 38.17 -12.02 10.29
N TYR A 856 37.35 -10.97 10.25
CA TYR A 856 36.86 -10.36 9.02
C TYR A 856 36.77 -8.83 9.17
N LYS A 857 36.90 -8.09 8.07
CA LYS A 857 36.66 -6.65 8.06
C LYS A 857 35.35 -6.38 7.32
N PHE A 858 34.31 -6.04 8.05
CA PHE A 858 32.99 -5.78 7.47
C PHE A 858 32.99 -4.44 6.72
N PRO A 859 32.84 -4.44 5.38
CA PRO A 859 32.77 -3.20 4.61
C PRO A 859 31.42 -2.52 4.86
N ILE A 860 31.43 -1.20 4.97
CA ILE A 860 30.23 -0.37 4.97
C ILE A 860 30.19 0.36 3.64
N ASP A 861 29.26 -0.02 2.78
CA ASP A 861 29.05 0.58 1.47
C ASP A 861 27.56 0.57 1.08
N MET A 862 27.26 1.23 -0.03
CA MET A 862 25.90 1.38 -0.56
C MET A 862 25.59 0.39 -1.70
N SER A 863 26.39 -0.65 -1.89
CA SER A 863 26.22 -1.60 -3.00
C SER A 863 24.94 -2.44 -2.89
N GLU A 864 24.43 -2.64 -1.67
CA GLU A 864 23.17 -3.34 -1.36
C GLU A 864 22.12 -2.40 -0.71
N ALA A 865 22.21 -1.09 -0.98
CA ALA A 865 21.37 -0.08 -0.34
C ALA A 865 19.85 -0.30 -0.54
N HIS A 866 19.05 0.08 0.47
CA HIS A 866 17.59 -0.06 0.44
C HIS A 866 16.88 0.83 -0.59
N CYS A 867 17.48 1.98 -0.93
CA CYS A 867 16.89 2.98 -1.81
C CYS A 867 17.16 2.75 -3.31
N GLY A 868 17.87 1.67 -3.68
CA GLY A 868 18.21 1.38 -5.07
C GLY A 868 17.29 0.34 -5.72
N TYR A 869 17.06 0.49 -7.02
CA TYR A 869 16.30 -0.50 -7.80
C TYR A 869 17.17 -1.74 -8.09
N PRO A 870 16.60 -2.96 -8.14
CA PRO A 870 17.41 -4.16 -8.39
C PRO A 870 18.13 -4.13 -9.74
N ALA A 871 19.47 -4.19 -9.73
CA ALA A 871 20.30 -4.12 -10.94
C ALA A 871 19.94 -5.18 -11.97
N ARG A 872 19.67 -6.41 -11.52
CA ARG A 872 19.26 -7.54 -12.37
C ARG A 872 18.00 -7.26 -13.21
N LEU A 873 17.15 -6.33 -12.78
CA LEU A 873 15.92 -5.93 -13.48
C LEU A 873 16.11 -4.66 -14.33
N MET A 874 17.33 -4.19 -14.55
CA MET A 874 17.61 -3.01 -15.37
C MET A 874 17.03 -3.12 -16.79
N LEU A 875 17.22 -4.28 -17.43
CA LEU A 875 16.75 -4.54 -18.79
C LEU A 875 15.46 -5.39 -18.77
N PRO A 876 14.50 -5.14 -19.68
CA PRO A 876 13.38 -6.04 -19.87
C PRO A 876 13.85 -7.37 -20.47
N LYS A 877 13.07 -8.44 -20.25
CA LYS A 877 13.39 -9.75 -20.83
C LYS A 877 13.49 -9.65 -22.35
N GLY A 878 14.60 -10.10 -22.93
CA GLY A 878 14.76 -10.15 -24.39
C GLY A 878 13.96 -11.27 -25.06
N LYS A 879 14.08 -11.37 -26.38
CA LYS A 879 13.66 -12.58 -27.14
C LYS A 879 14.90 -13.32 -27.65
N LYS A 880 14.77 -14.61 -27.97
CA LYS A 880 15.89 -15.40 -28.52
C LYS A 880 16.44 -14.79 -29.81
N GLY A 881 15.55 -14.33 -30.70
CA GLY A 881 15.91 -13.60 -31.93
C GLY A 881 16.30 -12.13 -31.71
N GLY A 882 16.34 -11.67 -30.46
CA GLY A 882 16.48 -10.26 -30.11
C GLY A 882 15.13 -9.53 -30.15
N MET A 883 14.95 -8.58 -29.23
CA MET A 883 13.79 -7.70 -29.20
C MET A 883 14.25 -6.24 -29.36
N PRO A 884 13.63 -5.47 -30.28
CA PRO A 884 13.99 -4.08 -30.51
C PRO A 884 13.45 -3.16 -29.40
N PHE A 885 14.37 -2.44 -28.78
CA PHE A 885 14.10 -1.29 -27.91
C PHE A 885 14.91 -0.09 -28.41
N GLN A 886 14.69 1.08 -27.81
CA GLN A 886 15.42 2.28 -28.15
C GLN A 886 15.98 2.91 -26.89
N PHE A 887 17.28 3.19 -26.90
CA PHE A 887 17.96 3.98 -25.89
C PHE A 887 17.90 5.45 -26.30
N PHE A 888 17.64 6.32 -25.35
CA PHE A 888 17.70 7.76 -25.54
C PHE A 888 18.82 8.30 -24.66
N PHE A 889 19.79 8.95 -25.31
CA PHE A 889 20.89 9.64 -24.64
C PHE A 889 20.72 11.13 -24.85
N MET A 890 20.85 11.90 -23.78
CA MET A 890 20.88 13.35 -23.84
C MET A 890 22.03 13.89 -22.99
N VAL A 891 22.77 14.84 -23.55
CA VAL A 891 23.77 15.62 -22.82
C VAL A 891 23.16 16.99 -22.51
N THR A 892 23.02 17.32 -21.23
CA THR A 892 22.39 18.55 -20.76
C THR A 892 23.41 19.42 -20.02
N PRO A 893 23.23 20.75 -19.99
CA PRO A 893 24.05 21.60 -19.13
C PRO A 893 23.80 21.26 -17.65
N TYR A 894 24.85 21.32 -16.83
CA TYR A 894 24.70 21.08 -15.40
C TYR A 894 23.97 22.23 -14.69
N HIS A 895 22.82 21.93 -14.09
CA HIS A 895 22.07 22.88 -13.27
C HIS A 895 22.26 22.58 -11.78
N ALA A 896 23.14 23.32 -11.13
CA ALA A 896 23.49 23.07 -9.73
C ALA A 896 22.25 23.08 -8.80
N PRO A 897 22.07 22.06 -7.93
CA PRO A 897 20.98 21.99 -6.96
C PRO A 897 21.03 23.14 -5.95
N GLU A 898 19.87 23.51 -5.38
CA GLU A 898 19.80 24.54 -4.32
C GLU A 898 20.61 24.15 -3.09
N VAL A 899 20.60 22.87 -2.75
CA VAL A 899 21.43 22.27 -1.71
C VAL A 899 22.49 21.43 -2.40
N GLU A 900 23.77 21.76 -2.16
CA GLU A 900 24.87 21.02 -2.75
C GLU A 900 24.77 19.53 -2.41
N ARG A 901 24.99 18.68 -3.42
CA ARG A 901 24.83 17.24 -3.27
C ARG A 901 25.76 16.68 -2.20
N PHE A 902 25.29 15.68 -1.45
CA PHE A 902 26.03 15.02 -0.35
C PHE A 902 26.29 15.90 0.87
N THR A 903 25.62 17.04 1.00
CA THR A 903 25.68 17.83 2.22
C THR A 903 24.69 17.32 3.28
N GLY A 904 25.12 17.33 4.54
CA GLY A 904 24.26 16.98 5.68
C GLY A 904 24.08 15.48 5.97
N TYR A 905 24.74 14.59 5.22
CA TYR A 905 24.76 13.15 5.49
C TYR A 905 26.03 12.49 4.93
N ASP A 906 26.38 11.29 5.42
CA ASP A 906 27.49 10.52 4.89
C ASP A 906 27.04 9.64 3.70
N TYR A 907 27.39 10.06 2.49
CA TYR A 907 26.97 9.42 1.24
C TYR A 907 27.57 8.03 1.02
N THR A 908 28.57 7.62 1.80
CA THR A 908 29.11 6.25 1.73
C THR A 908 28.23 5.24 2.46
N VAL A 909 27.30 5.69 3.31
CA VAL A 909 26.51 4.81 4.21
C VAL A 909 25.01 5.17 4.26
N SER A 910 24.59 6.25 3.60
CA SER A 910 23.21 6.73 3.61
C SER A 910 22.76 7.21 2.23
N CYS A 911 21.47 7.01 1.93
CA CYS A 911 20.82 7.47 0.71
C CYS A 911 20.49 8.97 0.71
N GLY A 912 20.66 9.66 1.86
CA GLY A 912 20.36 11.09 1.98
C GLY A 912 18.88 11.44 1.99
N VAL A 913 18.00 10.52 2.38
CA VAL A 913 16.56 10.79 2.55
C VAL A 913 16.36 11.91 3.58
N GLY A 914 15.55 12.91 3.24
CA GLY A 914 15.27 14.09 4.07
C GLY A 914 16.37 15.15 4.06
N SER A 915 17.48 14.93 3.35
CA SER A 915 18.57 15.92 3.28
C SER A 915 18.28 17.06 2.28
N GLY A 916 17.48 16.80 1.25
CA GLY A 916 17.38 17.66 0.06
C GLY A 916 18.61 17.66 -0.86
N ALA A 917 19.69 16.98 -0.46
CA ALA A 917 20.99 16.98 -1.11
C ALA A 917 21.27 15.69 -1.90
N ARG A 918 20.23 14.92 -2.22
CA ARG A 918 20.36 13.62 -2.90
C ARG A 918 20.33 13.72 -4.43
N TYR A 919 19.76 14.79 -4.98
CA TYR A 919 19.55 14.97 -6.41
C TYR A 919 20.78 15.59 -7.08
N LEU A 920 21.05 15.18 -8.32
CA LEU A 920 22.22 15.65 -9.06
C LEU A 920 22.04 17.10 -9.55
N ASP A 921 20.87 17.44 -10.04
CA ASP A 921 20.55 18.75 -10.58
C ASP A 921 19.16 19.24 -10.14
N THR A 922 18.81 20.48 -10.52
CA THR A 922 17.49 21.09 -10.23
C THR A 922 16.40 20.73 -11.21
N LEU A 923 16.69 19.92 -12.24
CA LEU A 923 15.71 19.68 -13.29
C LEU A 923 14.50 18.87 -12.77
N PRO A 924 13.33 19.00 -13.41
CA PRO A 924 12.17 18.16 -13.12
C PRO A 924 12.49 16.67 -13.24
N PHE A 925 11.87 15.83 -12.41
CA PHE A 925 12.01 14.39 -12.58
C PHE A 925 11.42 13.95 -13.93
N GLY A 926 12.14 13.07 -14.63
CA GLY A 926 11.76 12.62 -15.97
C GLY A 926 12.05 13.63 -17.07
N TYR A 927 12.77 14.72 -16.81
CA TYR A 927 13.29 15.58 -17.87
C TYR A 927 14.12 14.77 -18.88
N PRO A 928 13.93 14.96 -20.21
CA PRO A 928 13.05 15.93 -20.88
C PRO A 928 11.64 15.40 -21.26
N PHE A 929 11.27 14.17 -20.86
CA PHE A 929 10.01 13.51 -21.23
C PHE A 929 8.81 13.85 -20.34
N ASN A 930 9.02 14.65 -19.30
CA ASN A 930 7.98 15.07 -18.36
C ASN A 930 7.01 16.14 -18.90
N ARG A 931 7.18 16.62 -20.14
CA ARG A 931 6.25 17.59 -20.77
C ARG A 931 5.80 17.14 -22.15
N LYS A 932 4.77 17.80 -22.68
CA LYS A 932 4.36 17.57 -24.07
C LYS A 932 5.51 18.01 -24.99
N ILE A 933 5.76 17.22 -26.02
CA ILE A 933 6.87 17.41 -26.94
C ILE A 933 6.34 17.95 -28.26
N ASP A 934 6.91 19.07 -28.72
CA ASP A 934 6.74 19.56 -30.09
C ASP A 934 7.83 18.93 -30.97
N GLU A 935 7.43 17.95 -31.78
CA GLU A 935 8.35 17.18 -32.63
C GLU A 935 9.08 18.05 -33.67
N ALA A 936 8.52 19.22 -34.03
CA ALA A 936 9.15 20.14 -34.97
C ALA A 936 10.42 20.81 -34.39
N ALA A 937 10.49 20.95 -33.06
CA ALA A 937 11.57 21.63 -32.35
C ALA A 937 12.35 20.68 -31.41
N TRP A 938 12.07 19.38 -31.45
CA TRP A 938 12.60 18.41 -30.49
C TRP A 938 14.03 17.94 -30.78
N PHE A 939 14.36 17.74 -32.06
CA PHE A 939 15.62 17.11 -32.44
C PHE A 939 16.78 18.10 -32.35
N THR A 940 17.56 18.02 -31.28
CA THR A 940 18.74 18.84 -31.03
C THR A 940 20.04 18.04 -31.17
N PRO A 941 21.19 18.68 -31.45
CA PRO A 941 22.49 17.99 -31.62
C PRO A 941 22.98 17.24 -30.38
N ASN A 942 22.52 17.62 -29.19
CA ASN A 942 22.88 17.01 -27.90
C ASN A 942 22.01 15.81 -27.51
N MET A 943 21.12 15.35 -28.40
CA MET A 943 20.26 14.18 -28.22
C MET A 943 20.56 13.10 -29.26
N VAL A 944 20.42 11.84 -28.88
CA VAL A 944 20.47 10.72 -29.83
C VAL A 944 19.57 9.57 -29.39
N TYR A 945 18.84 9.03 -30.36
CA TYR A 945 18.09 7.79 -30.22
C TYR A 945 18.91 6.65 -30.83
N TYR A 946 19.19 5.62 -30.04
CA TYR A 946 19.95 4.46 -30.45
C TYR A 946 19.09 3.21 -30.40
N ASP A 947 18.91 2.57 -31.54
CA ASP A 947 18.15 1.32 -31.62
C ASP A 947 18.98 0.15 -31.09
N ALA A 948 18.43 -0.57 -30.12
CA ALA A 948 19.11 -1.66 -29.43
C ALA A 948 18.32 -2.96 -29.52
N MET A 949 19.03 -4.08 -29.64
CA MET A 949 18.44 -5.42 -29.62
C MET A 949 18.77 -6.13 -28.32
N ILE A 950 17.76 -6.48 -27.53
CA ILE A 950 17.92 -7.25 -26.29
C ILE A 950 17.64 -8.72 -26.56
N TYR A 951 18.67 -9.55 -26.37
CA TYR A 951 18.60 -10.99 -26.56
C TYR A 951 18.28 -11.69 -25.25
N HIS A 952 17.65 -12.86 -25.32
CA HIS A 952 17.45 -13.74 -24.17
C HIS A 952 18.06 -15.10 -24.44
N LYS A 953 18.89 -15.57 -23.49
CA LYS A 953 19.61 -16.85 -23.56
C LYS A 953 19.31 -17.71 -22.33
N SER A 954 19.53 -19.02 -22.44
CA SER A 954 19.55 -19.88 -21.26
C SER A 954 20.81 -19.64 -20.43
N GLU A 955 20.74 -19.97 -19.14
CA GLU A 955 21.89 -19.91 -18.24
C GLU A 955 23.09 -20.72 -18.76
N THR A 956 22.83 -21.91 -19.32
CA THR A 956 23.86 -22.77 -19.93
C THR A 956 24.53 -22.11 -21.14
N GLU A 957 23.76 -21.45 -22.01
CA GLU A 957 24.28 -20.71 -23.16
C GLU A 957 25.13 -19.51 -22.72
N VAL A 958 24.74 -18.84 -21.63
CA VAL A 958 25.52 -17.74 -21.05
C VAL A 958 26.84 -18.27 -20.48
N ASN A 959 26.79 -19.30 -19.64
CA ASN A 959 27.98 -19.86 -18.99
C ASN A 959 29.00 -20.43 -19.99
N SER A 960 28.54 -20.99 -21.12
CA SER A 960 29.43 -21.48 -22.18
C SER A 960 30.27 -20.41 -22.89
N VAL A 961 29.90 -19.12 -22.76
CA VAL A 961 30.61 -17.99 -23.37
C VAL A 961 31.71 -17.44 -22.44
N PHE A 962 31.67 -17.79 -21.14
CA PHE A 962 32.61 -17.31 -20.12
C PHE A 962 33.65 -18.37 -19.68
N VAL A 963 33.68 -19.55 -20.31
CA VAL A 963 34.69 -20.61 -20.09
C VAL A 963 35.77 -20.58 -21.14
#